data_AF-A0A9X1VQQ5-F1
#
_entry.id   AF-A0A9X1VQQ5-F1
#
_cell.length_a   1.000
_cell.length_b   1.000
_cell.length_c   1.000
_cell.angle_alpha   90.00
_cell.angle_beta   90.00
_cell.angle_gamma   90.00
#
_symmetry.space_group_name_H-M   'P 1'
#
loop_
_entity.id
_entity.type
_entity.pdbx_description
1 polymer ?
#
loop_
_entity_poly.entity_id
_entity_poly.type
_entity_poly.pdbx_seq_one_letter_code
_entity_poly.pdbx_strand_id
1 'polypeptide(L)'
;MKQILHFCFFVLFSGTLLAQKTNHQNFEKLLKTNQKIESYFLNKERQTPSTIKLKSNSDLTTNKLPEFIKNALQINNDAFQLYLSDKTKSKNGSEIITYSATYKGIEIAHAKYKAYVKNDKVKFISLEHYFIDRSMNKAASISKNQARELAKNFVGADKYVWEAINEQMAKTTDANLLNKLQASYDESFPKGELVYVDDYTTPESDLKLAYKFNIYALEPVSRGNIFIDAQNGKTILADAIIKHAREVNEKRDEARNALANIPYRSEISSSASVTASGDTRFAGNRNFQATETTIERVLLGDITAYSLDGTIDLSPYGIVDDPLTADVDESLVLNETRSYRGVGGLPININGLPTYSIYDGYSDPLELQLSSEVGDNNWTAEEHYRNDFSTPYPLHNEKNNDDIALDAHWGAEIVLRYWADVHGRSSHDNKGTKIINYVHYGDAYDNAFWNGTAMTYGDGSYQGGTNLSGGSFLPLTSLDVCGHEIGHGICSATSDLVYAGESGAMNEGFSDIWAAAVENYVLTKIDNTLPYDPWGVGEQIDESDGGIAPGEAGSAALRWMDDPNAAGSPSFYGGEDWTATDGCVATLVNDQCGVHTNSGVLNKWFYLLVTGSGQPLSPGANKIAADPAIQDRGAGLPYSVSGLGFDLAEQITFKAEVLLTPNALFSEMRNATILIAETEYTAYEVEQVMNAWYAVGVGEQYVAPDPNILLYESTTSMVNEKTATTGCNEFNTITVSITAASVTTAQTATFTFDDSTATLGEDFDVSPSSLTFDVSATPVTKEVTITVYNDGIIEGNETIQMNFLNGPNPEDVRKQTITILDDDYVPSIGAGTIELLSESFDDSDAPTGWIVDSAFDVNKWYFNGTAFVGPSFIETPTPIYNGTAISSVDLISKVVDARGISNVTVSFDWTAGGENDGSTILDWGEFMYTLDGSTYESVQKFSTEGLPLIGVGIPDSGTFNLAIPALDNKSFTLIWRWYNDDLIQSLYSFSVDNVLVSGNAAPVESDIADSDNETVNTGNQVYFISNQDGEVLGLIENATEDLGCVTLSILENGSSSNFSNIAGSHSGKVFKIEADGENAATATYDITLYFTDAELSDFSDPSSLQIIRVDGSSIDDATDSTVNYNISGSLLETNASQSYHSFKGTFTGFNSFALYQPSTLSKDNFETSEFMIFPNFVKSGDDINIQNSKTSINKIRIYSVLGALVKEQTVDGDLSTKVLTDSLTTGMYYLVINNNKNHSYKIIVY
;
A
#
# COMPACT_ATOMS: atom_id res chain seq x y z
N MET A 1 -53.11 -37.79 -21.95
CA MET A 1 -52.04 -38.82 -21.92
C MET A 1 -50.90 -38.52 -22.91
N LYS A 2 -50.55 -37.23 -23.10
CA LYS A 2 -49.41 -36.74 -23.92
C LYS A 2 -48.58 -35.65 -23.21
N GLN A 3 -48.88 -35.34 -21.94
CA GLN A 3 -48.21 -34.30 -21.14
C GLN A 3 -47.32 -34.86 -20.02
N ILE A 4 -47.21 -36.19 -19.86
CA ILE A 4 -46.37 -36.82 -18.83
C ILE A 4 -45.04 -37.35 -19.43
N LEU A 5 -44.90 -37.38 -20.76
CA LEU A 5 -43.68 -37.88 -21.42
C LEU A 5 -42.62 -36.80 -21.74
N HIS A 6 -42.96 -35.51 -21.65
CA HIS A 6 -42.01 -34.41 -21.90
C HIS A 6 -41.22 -33.98 -20.65
N PHE A 7 -41.61 -34.42 -19.45
CA PHE A 7 -40.91 -34.08 -18.21
C PHE A 7 -39.79 -35.07 -17.84
N CYS A 8 -39.73 -36.24 -18.49
CA CYS A 8 -38.69 -37.25 -18.25
C CYS A 8 -37.53 -37.23 -19.27
N PHE A 9 -37.63 -36.47 -20.36
CA PHE A 9 -36.52 -36.34 -21.33
C PHE A 9 -35.62 -35.12 -21.05
N PHE A 10 -36.08 -34.14 -20.27
CA PHE A 10 -35.28 -32.97 -19.86
C PHE A 10 -34.38 -33.23 -18.64
N VAL A 11 -34.68 -34.27 -17.86
CA VAL A 11 -33.89 -34.64 -16.66
C VAL A 11 -32.76 -35.63 -16.99
N LEU A 12 -32.78 -36.28 -18.16
CA LEU A 12 -31.75 -37.25 -18.57
C LEU A 12 -30.73 -36.70 -19.56
N PHE A 13 -30.99 -35.57 -20.23
CA PHE A 13 -29.99 -34.87 -21.06
C PHE A 13 -29.18 -33.82 -20.27
N SER A 14 -29.68 -33.39 -19.11
CA SER A 14 -28.94 -32.59 -18.15
C SER A 14 -27.92 -33.44 -17.36
N GLY A 15 -28.21 -34.73 -17.14
CA GLY A 15 -27.32 -35.64 -16.39
C GLY A 15 -26.03 -36.05 -17.10
N THR A 16 -25.93 -35.92 -18.43
CA THR A 16 -24.73 -36.28 -19.20
C THR A 16 -23.90 -35.08 -19.68
N LEU A 17 -24.46 -33.86 -19.67
CA LEU A 17 -23.70 -32.61 -19.82
C LEU A 17 -23.12 -32.10 -18.47
N LEU A 18 -23.64 -32.61 -17.34
CA LEU A 18 -23.06 -32.40 -16.01
C LEU A 18 -21.92 -33.37 -15.67
N ALA A 19 -21.72 -34.44 -16.46
CA ALA A 19 -20.71 -35.47 -16.19
C ALA A 19 -19.30 -35.14 -16.72
N GLN A 20 -19.13 -34.03 -17.43
CA GLN A 20 -17.81 -33.50 -17.82
C GLN A 20 -17.45 -32.18 -17.09
N LYS A 21 -18.30 -31.73 -16.15
CA LYS A 21 -18.23 -30.41 -15.49
C LYS A 21 -17.68 -30.47 -14.06
N THR A 22 -16.84 -31.46 -13.73
CA THR A 22 -16.56 -31.85 -12.33
C THR A 22 -15.11 -31.62 -11.85
N ASN A 23 -14.35 -30.67 -12.43
CA ASN A 23 -12.98 -30.42 -11.95
C ASN A 23 -12.44 -28.99 -12.13
N HIS A 24 -13.28 -27.96 -12.29
CA HIS A 24 -12.79 -26.57 -12.26
C HIS A 24 -12.77 -26.06 -10.81
N GLN A 25 -11.62 -25.53 -10.39
CA GLN A 25 -11.45 -24.81 -9.11
C GLN A 25 -12.55 -23.76 -8.97
N ASN A 26 -13.27 -23.76 -7.85
CA ASN A 26 -14.30 -22.76 -7.59
C ASN A 26 -13.65 -21.46 -7.09
N PHE A 27 -13.13 -20.65 -8.02
CA PHE A 27 -12.46 -19.39 -7.70
C PHE A 27 -13.36 -18.43 -6.93
N GLU A 28 -14.68 -18.42 -7.17
CA GLU A 28 -15.58 -17.59 -6.38
C GLU A 28 -15.49 -17.90 -4.89
N LYS A 29 -15.51 -19.19 -4.54
CA LYS A 29 -15.40 -19.60 -3.14
C LYS A 29 -14.08 -19.12 -2.54
N LEU A 30 -12.98 -19.31 -3.28
CA LEU A 30 -11.62 -18.95 -2.83
C LEU A 30 -11.48 -17.45 -2.56
N LEU A 31 -11.93 -16.63 -3.51
CA LEU A 31 -11.83 -15.18 -3.42
C LEU A 31 -12.77 -14.61 -2.33
N LYS A 32 -14.01 -15.14 -2.21
CA LYS A 32 -14.96 -14.74 -1.17
C LYS A 32 -14.44 -15.01 0.25
N THR A 33 -13.69 -16.11 0.43
CA THR A 33 -13.15 -16.47 1.75
C THR A 33 -11.85 -15.77 2.10
N ASN A 34 -11.21 -15.09 1.14
CA ASN A 34 -9.93 -14.42 1.38
C ASN A 34 -10.14 -13.13 2.18
N GLN A 35 -9.48 -13.01 3.34
CA GLN A 35 -9.68 -11.89 4.25
C GLN A 35 -9.19 -10.54 3.71
N LYS A 36 -8.28 -10.51 2.72
CA LYS A 36 -7.74 -9.27 2.13
C LYS A 36 -8.53 -8.75 0.93
N ILE A 37 -9.40 -9.59 0.34
CA ILE A 37 -10.17 -9.24 -0.85
C ILE A 37 -11.49 -8.56 -0.42
N GLU A 38 -11.79 -7.41 -1.01
CA GLU A 38 -13.05 -6.68 -0.83
C GLU A 38 -14.10 -7.17 -1.84
N SER A 39 -13.71 -7.19 -3.11
CA SER A 39 -14.56 -7.61 -4.22
C SER A 39 -13.71 -8.15 -5.38
N TYR A 40 -14.36 -8.84 -6.32
CA TYR A 40 -13.68 -9.40 -7.48
C TYR A 40 -14.66 -9.54 -8.65
N PHE A 41 -14.11 -9.61 -9.85
CA PHE A 41 -14.85 -9.89 -11.09
C PHE A 41 -14.27 -11.13 -11.76
N LEU A 42 -15.14 -11.95 -12.32
CA LEU A 42 -14.75 -13.11 -13.11
C LEU A 42 -14.97 -12.83 -14.59
N ASN A 43 -14.01 -13.24 -15.42
CA ASN A 43 -14.21 -13.31 -16.85
C ASN A 43 -15.20 -14.46 -17.16
N LYS A 44 -16.23 -14.18 -17.97
CA LYS A 44 -17.31 -15.13 -18.24
C LYS A 44 -16.87 -16.33 -19.08
N GLU A 45 -15.90 -16.16 -19.97
CA GLU A 45 -15.45 -17.24 -20.85
C GLU A 45 -14.42 -18.12 -20.16
N ARG A 46 -13.42 -17.48 -19.53
CA ARG A 46 -12.34 -18.19 -18.83
C ARG A 46 -12.78 -18.74 -17.47
N GLN A 47 -13.84 -18.20 -16.87
CA GLN A 47 -14.29 -18.52 -15.51
C GLN A 47 -13.21 -18.31 -14.43
N THR A 48 -12.20 -17.50 -14.74
CA THR A 48 -11.13 -17.07 -13.83
C THR A 48 -11.31 -15.61 -13.45
N PRO A 49 -10.65 -15.13 -12.37
CA PRO A 49 -10.70 -13.72 -12.03
C PRO A 49 -10.10 -12.86 -13.14
N SER A 50 -10.75 -11.74 -13.41
CA SER A 50 -10.23 -10.66 -14.26
C SER A 50 -9.81 -9.45 -13.44
N THR A 51 -10.43 -9.27 -12.28
CA THR A 51 -10.10 -8.18 -11.35
C THR A 51 -10.28 -8.62 -9.90
N ILE A 52 -9.36 -8.21 -9.04
CA ILE A 52 -9.42 -8.40 -7.58
C ILE A 52 -9.19 -7.04 -6.92
N LYS A 53 -10.20 -6.54 -6.19
CA LYS A 53 -10.09 -5.33 -5.36
C LYS A 53 -9.74 -5.73 -3.94
N LEU A 54 -8.74 -5.09 -3.36
CA LEU A 54 -8.30 -5.33 -1.98
C LEU A 54 -9.00 -4.37 -1.03
N LYS A 55 -9.21 -4.80 0.21
CA LYS A 55 -9.77 -3.95 1.27
C LYS A 55 -8.86 -2.75 1.54
N SER A 56 -9.44 -1.64 1.95
CA SER A 56 -8.72 -0.40 2.27
C SER A 56 -7.60 -0.58 3.30
N ASN A 57 -7.79 -1.47 4.28
CA ASN A 57 -6.81 -1.81 5.32
C ASN A 57 -5.81 -2.90 4.91
N SER A 58 -5.84 -3.39 3.67
CA SER A 58 -4.87 -4.36 3.17
C SER A 58 -3.44 -3.81 3.26
N ASP A 59 -2.56 -4.61 3.85
CA ASP A 59 -1.12 -4.38 3.97
C ASP A 59 -0.33 -4.99 2.80
N LEU A 60 -1.00 -5.43 1.72
CA LEU A 60 -0.32 -6.09 0.60
C LEU A 60 0.63 -5.13 -0.11
N THR A 61 1.92 -5.41 0.03
CA THR A 61 3.02 -4.74 -0.67
C THR A 61 3.45 -5.51 -1.91
N THR A 62 4.20 -4.84 -2.79
CA THR A 62 4.58 -5.34 -4.12
C THR A 62 5.47 -6.58 -4.10
N ASN A 63 6.29 -6.75 -3.05
CA ASN A 63 7.15 -7.92 -2.84
C ASN A 63 6.36 -9.19 -2.43
N LYS A 64 5.21 -9.03 -1.76
CA LYS A 64 4.34 -10.14 -1.34
C LYS A 64 3.28 -10.48 -2.40
N LEU A 65 3.19 -9.68 -3.48
CA LEU A 65 2.17 -9.83 -4.51
C LEU A 65 2.22 -11.19 -5.25
N PRO A 66 3.38 -11.73 -5.68
CA PRO A 66 3.41 -13.02 -6.36
C PRO A 66 2.88 -14.16 -5.50
N GLU A 67 3.25 -14.18 -4.21
CA GLU A 67 2.77 -15.16 -3.25
C GLU A 67 1.28 -14.99 -2.97
N PHE A 68 0.82 -13.75 -2.81
CA PHE A 68 -0.60 -13.46 -2.67
C PHE A 68 -1.43 -13.98 -3.86
N ILE A 69 -0.99 -13.74 -5.11
CA ILE A 69 -1.70 -14.22 -6.30
C ILE A 69 -1.76 -15.75 -6.31
N LYS A 70 -0.64 -16.43 -6.03
CA LYS A 70 -0.62 -17.90 -5.96
C LYS A 70 -1.58 -18.42 -4.89
N ASN A 71 -1.60 -17.80 -3.71
CA ASN A 71 -2.47 -18.20 -2.61
C ASN A 71 -3.95 -17.93 -2.91
N ALA A 72 -4.28 -16.73 -3.43
CA ALA A 72 -5.64 -16.34 -3.79
C ALA A 72 -6.25 -17.23 -4.88
N LEU A 73 -5.41 -17.73 -5.80
CA LEU A 73 -5.80 -18.63 -6.88
C LEU A 73 -5.53 -20.12 -6.55
N GLN A 74 -5.04 -20.44 -5.35
CA GLN A 74 -4.62 -21.79 -4.95
C GLN A 74 -3.74 -22.51 -5.98
N ILE A 75 -2.72 -21.81 -6.46
CA ILE A 75 -1.74 -22.33 -7.41
C ILE A 75 -0.64 -23.07 -6.63
N ASN A 76 -0.95 -24.29 -6.18
CA ASN A 76 0.00 -25.16 -5.46
C ASN A 76 0.87 -25.94 -6.45
N ASN A 77 1.67 -25.23 -7.25
CA ASN A 77 2.52 -25.84 -8.25
C ASN A 77 3.84 -25.06 -8.44
N ASP A 78 4.95 -25.64 -7.99
CA ASP A 78 6.29 -25.03 -8.12
C ASP A 78 6.71 -24.81 -9.57
N ALA A 79 6.09 -25.56 -10.50
CA ALA A 79 6.31 -25.35 -11.92
C ALA A 79 5.69 -24.03 -12.42
N PHE A 80 4.73 -23.45 -11.70
CA PHE A 80 4.14 -22.16 -12.03
C PHE A 80 4.94 -21.03 -11.37
N GLN A 81 5.49 -20.14 -12.18
CA GLN A 81 6.31 -19.02 -11.73
C GLN A 81 5.78 -17.71 -12.30
N LEU A 82 5.61 -16.73 -11.43
CA LEU A 82 5.41 -15.34 -11.80
C LEU A 82 6.76 -14.64 -11.81
N TYR A 83 7.04 -13.87 -12.85
CA TYR A 83 8.23 -13.03 -12.94
C TYR A 83 7.83 -11.61 -13.32
N LEU A 84 8.52 -10.63 -12.74
CA LEU A 84 8.31 -9.23 -13.06
C LEU A 84 8.71 -9.01 -14.53
N SER A 85 7.77 -8.52 -15.33
CA SER A 85 7.99 -8.26 -16.75
C SER A 85 7.98 -6.78 -17.12
N ASP A 86 7.27 -5.94 -16.36
CA ASP A 86 7.26 -4.50 -16.62
C ASP A 86 6.84 -3.68 -15.37
N LYS A 87 7.21 -2.38 -15.37
CA LYS A 87 6.77 -1.37 -14.40
C LYS A 87 6.48 -0.06 -15.12
N THR A 88 5.26 0.45 -14.95
CA THR A 88 4.87 1.76 -15.45
C THR A 88 4.57 2.69 -14.28
N LYS A 89 5.28 3.81 -14.19
CA LYS A 89 4.99 4.87 -13.20
C LYS A 89 4.31 6.04 -13.88
N SER A 90 3.29 6.57 -13.22
CA SER A 90 2.63 7.80 -13.65
C SER A 90 3.25 9.04 -13.00
N LYS A 91 3.06 10.21 -13.61
CA LYS A 91 3.53 11.49 -13.05
C LYS A 91 2.97 11.81 -11.66
N ASN A 92 1.80 11.28 -11.31
CA ASN A 92 1.17 11.53 -10.00
C ASN A 92 1.60 10.54 -8.90
N GLY A 93 2.60 9.70 -9.15
CA GLY A 93 3.22 8.82 -8.16
C GLY A 93 2.57 7.45 -7.98
N SER A 94 1.49 7.14 -8.73
CA SER A 94 0.97 5.78 -8.81
C SER A 94 1.79 4.91 -9.78
N GLU A 95 1.90 3.62 -9.48
CA GLU A 95 2.69 2.64 -10.24
C GLU A 95 1.82 1.44 -10.62
N ILE A 96 2.03 0.90 -11.82
CA ILE A 96 1.45 -0.37 -12.25
C ILE A 96 2.59 -1.36 -12.44
N ILE A 97 2.49 -2.49 -11.74
CA ILE A 97 3.49 -3.56 -11.79
C ILE A 97 2.90 -4.75 -12.53
N THR A 98 3.59 -5.19 -13.58
CA THR A 98 3.15 -6.29 -14.44
C THR A 98 4.02 -7.52 -14.24
N TYR A 99 3.38 -8.63 -13.88
CA TYR A 99 3.98 -9.95 -13.87
C TYR A 99 3.49 -10.78 -15.05
N SER A 100 4.39 -11.58 -15.61
CA SER A 100 4.08 -12.63 -16.58
C SER A 100 4.24 -14.00 -15.92
N ALA A 101 3.65 -15.05 -16.51
CA ALA A 101 3.69 -16.39 -15.95
C ALA A 101 4.41 -17.41 -16.84
N THR A 102 5.11 -18.34 -16.21
CA THR A 102 5.59 -19.57 -16.86
C THR A 102 5.01 -20.80 -16.18
N TYR A 103 4.81 -21.87 -16.93
CA TYR A 103 4.50 -23.20 -16.42
C TYR A 103 5.55 -24.22 -16.86
N LYS A 104 6.13 -24.91 -15.89
CA LYS A 104 7.32 -25.75 -16.06
C LYS A 104 8.48 -24.95 -16.72
N GLY A 105 8.52 -23.62 -16.67
CA GLY A 105 9.53 -22.83 -17.40
C GLY A 105 9.28 -22.69 -18.91
N ILE A 106 8.04 -22.89 -19.36
CA ILE A 106 7.52 -22.45 -20.66
C ILE A 106 6.58 -21.28 -20.40
N GLU A 107 6.69 -20.19 -21.15
CA GLU A 107 5.79 -19.03 -21.01
C GLU A 107 4.34 -19.41 -21.27
N ILE A 108 3.43 -18.88 -20.45
CA ILE A 108 2.00 -18.93 -20.71
C ILE A 108 1.66 -17.61 -21.40
N ALA A 109 1.51 -17.66 -22.73
CA ALA A 109 1.15 -16.51 -23.53
C ALA A 109 -0.13 -15.86 -22.99
N HIS A 110 -0.15 -14.53 -23.00
CA HIS A 110 -1.23 -13.67 -22.50
C HIS A 110 -1.52 -13.70 -20.99
N ALA A 111 -0.91 -14.61 -20.22
CA ALA A 111 -1.10 -14.65 -18.78
C ALA A 111 -0.36 -13.48 -18.09
N LYS A 112 -1.06 -12.35 -17.93
CA LYS A 112 -0.57 -11.12 -17.30
C LYS A 112 -1.26 -10.88 -15.96
N TYR A 113 -0.51 -10.37 -14.98
CA TYR A 113 -1.01 -10.03 -13.65
C TYR A 113 -0.52 -8.63 -13.33
N LYS A 114 -1.42 -7.66 -13.36
CA LYS A 114 -1.14 -6.23 -13.34
C LYS A 114 -1.72 -5.62 -12.08
N ALA A 115 -0.85 -5.19 -11.18
CA ALA A 115 -1.25 -4.60 -9.90
C ALA A 115 -1.13 -3.09 -9.92
N TYR A 116 -2.20 -2.41 -9.53
CA TYR A 116 -2.19 -0.98 -9.28
C TYR A 116 -1.67 -0.70 -7.86
N VAL A 117 -0.64 0.13 -7.77
CA VAL A 117 0.10 0.43 -6.55
C VAL A 117 0.04 1.92 -6.28
N LYS A 118 -0.30 2.27 -5.04
CA LYS A 118 -0.31 3.65 -4.55
C LYS A 118 0.14 3.69 -3.10
N ASN A 119 1.09 4.57 -2.80
CA ASN A 119 1.73 4.67 -1.49
C ASN A 119 2.30 3.32 -1.02
N ASP A 120 3.05 2.64 -1.91
CA ASP A 120 3.66 1.30 -1.71
C ASP A 120 2.70 0.15 -1.38
N LYS A 121 1.38 0.39 -1.48
CA LYS A 121 0.35 -0.62 -1.25
C LYS A 121 -0.38 -0.97 -2.55
N VAL A 122 -0.58 -2.26 -2.76
CA VAL A 122 -1.42 -2.78 -3.84
C VAL A 122 -2.88 -2.45 -3.51
N LYS A 123 -3.61 -1.86 -4.46
CA LYS A 123 -5.02 -1.49 -4.30
C LYS A 123 -5.95 -2.50 -4.98
N PHE A 124 -5.61 -2.85 -6.21
CA PHE A 124 -6.34 -3.85 -6.97
C PHE A 124 -5.43 -4.48 -8.02
N ILE A 125 -5.85 -5.63 -8.54
CA ILE A 125 -5.11 -6.44 -9.49
C ILE A 125 -6.02 -6.76 -10.66
N SER A 126 -5.62 -6.41 -11.88
CA SER A 126 -6.19 -6.93 -13.11
C SER A 126 -5.38 -8.15 -13.54
N LEU A 127 -6.03 -9.24 -13.94
CA LEU A 127 -5.31 -10.48 -14.24
C LEU A 127 -5.95 -11.34 -15.32
N GLU A 128 -5.07 -12.05 -16.01
CA GLU A 128 -5.41 -13.04 -17.00
C GLU A 128 -4.83 -14.39 -16.57
N HIS A 129 -5.64 -15.14 -15.82
CA HIS A 129 -5.30 -16.49 -15.40
C HIS A 129 -5.95 -17.53 -16.32
N TYR A 130 -5.26 -18.66 -16.49
CA TYR A 130 -5.73 -19.82 -17.25
C TYR A 130 -5.66 -21.06 -16.36
N PHE A 131 -6.63 -21.95 -16.48
CA PHE A 131 -6.56 -23.26 -15.83
C PHE A 131 -5.40 -24.07 -16.40
N ILE A 132 -4.56 -24.61 -15.53
CA ILE A 132 -3.40 -25.40 -15.91
C ILE A 132 -3.61 -26.86 -15.51
N ASP A 133 -3.79 -27.74 -16.50
CA ASP A 133 -3.82 -29.18 -16.26
C ASP A 133 -2.41 -29.68 -15.90
N ARG A 134 -2.26 -30.30 -14.73
CA ARG A 134 -0.97 -30.86 -14.25
C ARG A 134 -0.40 -31.91 -15.20
N SER A 135 -1.25 -32.55 -16.02
CA SER A 135 -0.87 -33.53 -17.04
C SER A 135 -0.16 -32.91 -18.26
N MET A 136 -0.29 -31.60 -18.46
CA MET A 136 0.35 -30.89 -19.57
C MET A 136 1.86 -31.05 -19.48
N ASN A 137 2.46 -31.55 -20.56
CA ASN A 137 3.88 -31.80 -20.65
C ASN A 137 4.51 -30.94 -21.74
N LYS A 138 5.84 -30.84 -21.72
CA LYS A 138 6.62 -30.03 -22.69
C LYS A 138 6.92 -30.75 -24.00
N ALA A 139 6.52 -32.01 -24.16
CA ALA A 139 6.93 -32.82 -25.29
C ALA A 139 6.06 -32.46 -26.50
N ALA A 140 6.65 -31.82 -27.51
CA ALA A 140 6.02 -31.60 -28.79
C ALA A 140 6.03 -32.91 -29.61
N SER A 141 4.89 -33.25 -30.23
CA SER A 141 4.78 -34.39 -31.14
C SER A 141 5.21 -34.05 -32.57
N ILE A 142 5.19 -32.75 -32.94
CA ILE A 142 5.78 -32.26 -34.19
C ILE A 142 7.07 -31.49 -33.91
N SER A 143 8.01 -31.54 -34.85
CA SER A 143 9.24 -30.75 -34.73
C SER A 143 8.99 -29.26 -34.97
N LYS A 144 9.79 -28.40 -34.34
CA LYS A 144 9.79 -26.95 -34.59
C LYS A 144 9.85 -26.59 -36.08
N ASN A 145 10.65 -27.31 -36.88
CA ASN A 145 10.73 -27.09 -38.32
C ASN A 145 9.42 -27.43 -39.04
N GLN A 146 8.75 -28.54 -38.69
CA GLN A 146 7.43 -28.87 -39.24
C GLN A 146 6.39 -27.81 -38.87
N ALA A 147 6.39 -27.35 -37.62
CA ALA A 147 5.50 -26.29 -37.16
C ALA A 147 5.74 -24.96 -37.90
N ARG A 148 7.00 -24.58 -38.17
CA ARG A 148 7.32 -23.39 -38.96
C ARG A 148 6.75 -23.48 -40.38
N GLU A 149 6.89 -24.62 -41.06
CA GLU A 149 6.31 -24.80 -42.39
C GLU A 149 4.78 -24.73 -42.37
N LEU A 150 4.13 -25.22 -41.31
CA LEU A 150 2.69 -25.07 -41.13
C LEU A 150 2.27 -23.61 -40.91
N ALA A 151 3.00 -22.86 -40.07
CA ALA A 151 2.79 -21.42 -39.87
C ALA A 151 2.97 -20.63 -41.18
N LYS A 152 4.04 -20.95 -41.94
CA LYS A 152 4.28 -20.39 -43.27
C LYS A 152 3.11 -20.70 -44.21
N ASN A 153 2.71 -21.96 -44.34
CA ASN A 153 1.59 -22.36 -45.19
C ASN A 153 0.24 -21.75 -44.77
N PHE A 154 0.04 -21.50 -43.47
CA PHE A 154 -1.15 -20.82 -42.96
C PHE A 154 -1.22 -19.36 -43.44
N VAL A 155 -0.11 -18.64 -43.35
CA VAL A 155 -0.02 -17.27 -43.90
C VAL A 155 -0.13 -17.28 -45.42
N GLY A 156 0.46 -18.29 -46.09
CA GLY A 156 0.25 -18.53 -47.51
C GLY A 156 0.81 -17.44 -48.43
N ALA A 157 1.84 -16.70 -48.00
CA ALA A 157 2.44 -15.62 -48.78
C ALA A 157 3.36 -16.17 -49.88
N ASP A 158 3.44 -15.44 -51.00
CA ASP A 158 4.32 -15.73 -52.14
C ASP A 158 5.80 -15.52 -51.77
N LYS A 159 6.07 -14.52 -50.93
CA LYS A 159 7.42 -14.17 -50.49
C LYS A 159 7.44 -13.68 -49.05
N TYR A 160 8.46 -14.09 -48.30
CA TYR A 160 8.67 -13.67 -46.91
C TYR A 160 9.90 -12.79 -46.75
N VAL A 161 9.91 -12.01 -45.67
CA VAL A 161 10.97 -11.02 -45.39
C VAL A 161 12.36 -11.65 -45.32
N TRP A 162 12.53 -12.68 -44.49
CA TRP A 162 13.84 -13.34 -44.31
C TRP A 162 14.33 -14.02 -45.60
N GLU A 163 13.43 -14.47 -46.47
CA GLU A 163 13.78 -15.05 -47.77
C GLU A 163 14.35 -13.97 -48.71
N ALA A 164 13.72 -12.79 -48.72
CA ALA A 164 14.18 -11.65 -49.50
C ALA A 164 15.56 -11.13 -49.01
N ILE A 165 15.78 -11.08 -47.70
CA ILE A 165 17.08 -10.68 -47.12
C ILE A 165 18.17 -11.68 -47.51
N ASN A 166 17.90 -12.99 -47.40
CA ASN A 166 18.83 -14.03 -47.78
C ASN A 166 19.18 -14.00 -49.28
N GLU A 167 18.22 -13.66 -50.15
CA GLU A 167 18.48 -13.40 -51.57
C GLU A 167 19.41 -12.19 -51.79
N GLN A 168 19.31 -11.13 -50.98
CA GLN A 168 20.19 -9.96 -51.07
C GLN A 168 21.60 -10.25 -50.54
N MET A 169 21.71 -11.01 -49.44
CA MET A 169 23.00 -11.48 -48.93
C MET A 169 23.79 -12.26 -49.99
N ALA A 170 23.10 -13.05 -50.82
CA ALA A 170 23.72 -13.81 -51.91
C ALA A 170 24.24 -12.93 -53.07
N LYS A 171 23.86 -11.64 -53.14
CA LYS A 171 24.20 -10.72 -54.23
C LYS A 171 25.33 -9.75 -53.89
N THR A 172 25.74 -9.64 -52.62
CA THR A 172 26.78 -8.71 -52.18
C THR A 172 27.99 -9.42 -51.59
N THR A 173 29.16 -8.82 -51.74
CA THR A 173 30.43 -9.26 -51.10
C THR A 173 30.98 -8.22 -50.13
N ASP A 174 30.25 -7.12 -49.90
CA ASP A 174 30.64 -6.07 -48.95
C ASP A 174 30.42 -6.56 -47.51
N ALA A 175 31.49 -6.57 -46.71
CA ALA A 175 31.48 -7.13 -45.36
C ALA A 175 30.58 -6.33 -44.38
N ASN A 176 30.53 -5.00 -44.50
CA ASN A 176 29.70 -4.17 -43.64
C ASN A 176 28.22 -4.36 -43.97
N LEU A 177 27.90 -4.44 -45.27
CA LEU A 177 26.55 -4.71 -45.74
C LEU A 177 26.09 -6.13 -45.37
N LEU A 178 26.97 -7.14 -45.48
CA LEU A 178 26.68 -8.51 -45.07
C LEU A 178 26.36 -8.62 -43.57
N ASN A 179 27.12 -7.94 -42.71
CA ASN A 179 26.86 -7.94 -41.26
C ASN A 179 25.49 -7.33 -40.93
N LYS A 180 25.12 -6.23 -41.60
CA LYS A 180 23.82 -5.58 -41.43
C LYS A 180 22.67 -6.48 -41.91
N LEU A 181 22.80 -7.07 -43.11
CA LEU A 181 21.81 -7.99 -43.66
C LEU A 181 21.65 -9.25 -42.78
N GLN A 182 22.74 -9.76 -42.22
CA GLN A 182 22.69 -10.91 -41.30
C GLN A 182 21.92 -10.56 -40.01
N ALA A 183 22.16 -9.38 -39.42
CA ALA A 183 21.42 -8.94 -38.25
C ALA A 183 19.90 -8.86 -38.52
N SER A 184 19.51 -8.26 -39.65
CA SER A 184 18.10 -8.16 -40.04
C SER A 184 17.49 -9.50 -40.44
N TYR A 185 18.27 -10.42 -41.00
CA TYR A 185 17.84 -11.80 -41.21
C TYR A 185 17.54 -12.47 -39.87
N ASP A 186 18.45 -12.36 -38.90
CA ASP A 186 18.30 -12.96 -37.57
C ASP A 186 17.12 -12.36 -36.78
N GLU A 187 16.76 -11.11 -37.03
CA GLU A 187 15.58 -10.45 -36.46
C GLU A 187 14.27 -10.94 -37.11
N SER A 188 14.22 -11.00 -38.44
CA SER A 188 13.01 -11.35 -39.19
C SER A 188 12.77 -12.85 -39.35
N PHE A 189 13.78 -13.69 -39.11
CA PHE A 189 13.66 -15.12 -39.25
C PHE A 189 12.74 -15.71 -38.17
N PRO A 190 11.73 -16.53 -38.53
CA PRO A 190 10.80 -17.13 -37.59
C PRO A 190 11.45 -18.23 -36.75
N LYS A 191 12.08 -17.82 -35.63
CA LYS A 191 12.85 -18.68 -34.72
C LYS A 191 12.02 -19.78 -34.07
N GLY A 192 10.74 -19.51 -33.78
CA GLY A 192 9.83 -20.42 -33.11
C GLY A 192 10.14 -20.60 -31.63
N GLU A 193 9.23 -20.15 -30.78
CA GLU A 193 9.29 -20.38 -29.34
C GLU A 193 8.15 -21.29 -28.89
N LEU A 194 8.42 -22.12 -27.88
CA LEU A 194 7.41 -23.02 -27.33
C LEU A 194 6.70 -22.25 -26.21
N VAL A 195 5.37 -22.19 -26.26
CA VAL A 195 4.52 -21.46 -25.31
C VAL A 195 3.30 -22.30 -24.97
N TYR A 196 2.64 -21.99 -23.85
CA TYR A 196 1.26 -22.37 -23.61
C TYR A 196 0.35 -21.23 -24.02
N VAL A 197 -0.69 -21.47 -24.82
CA VAL A 197 -1.63 -20.45 -25.29
C VAL A 197 -3.02 -21.07 -25.42
N ASP A 198 -4.06 -20.27 -25.27
CA ASP A 198 -5.44 -20.70 -25.49
C ASP A 198 -5.68 -21.15 -26.94
N ASP A 199 -6.59 -22.10 -27.17
CA ASP A 199 -7.07 -22.47 -28.51
C ASP A 199 -8.29 -21.61 -28.87
N TYR A 200 -8.06 -20.52 -29.62
CA TYR A 200 -9.10 -19.57 -30.01
C TYR A 200 -10.10 -20.12 -31.03
N THR A 201 -9.94 -21.38 -31.43
CA THR A 201 -10.94 -22.07 -32.25
C THR A 201 -11.97 -22.83 -31.40
N THR A 202 -11.82 -22.86 -30.07
CA THR A 202 -12.79 -23.43 -29.14
C THR A 202 -13.53 -22.34 -28.36
N PRO A 203 -14.83 -22.54 -28.04
CA PRO A 203 -15.59 -21.55 -27.27
C PRO A 203 -15.20 -21.43 -25.80
N GLU A 204 -14.58 -22.47 -25.24
CA GLU A 204 -14.08 -22.50 -23.88
C GLU A 204 -12.56 -22.35 -23.92
N SER A 205 -11.99 -21.74 -22.88
CA SER A 205 -10.54 -21.63 -22.75
C SER A 205 -9.91 -23.01 -22.60
N ASP A 206 -9.03 -23.36 -23.53
CA ASP A 206 -8.39 -24.66 -23.69
C ASP A 206 -6.90 -24.47 -23.96
N LEU A 207 -6.12 -24.32 -22.89
CA LEU A 207 -4.69 -24.05 -22.97
C LEU A 207 -3.93 -25.21 -23.65
N LYS A 208 -3.24 -24.93 -24.75
CA LYS A 208 -2.43 -25.88 -25.53
C LYS A 208 -0.95 -25.53 -25.51
N LEU A 209 -0.10 -26.56 -25.59
CA LEU A 209 1.30 -26.37 -25.94
C LEU A 209 1.41 -26.04 -27.44
N ALA A 210 2.02 -24.91 -27.78
CA ALA A 210 2.12 -24.43 -29.15
C ALA A 210 3.50 -23.84 -29.47
N TYR A 211 3.85 -23.85 -30.74
CA TYR A 211 4.95 -23.05 -31.27
C TYR A 211 4.41 -21.68 -31.71
N LYS A 212 4.93 -20.60 -31.13
CA LYS A 212 4.69 -19.22 -31.58
C LYS A 212 5.79 -18.80 -32.56
N PHE A 213 5.38 -18.32 -33.73
CA PHE A 213 6.27 -17.80 -34.76
C PHE A 213 5.87 -16.37 -35.13
N ASN A 214 6.81 -15.43 -35.05
CA ASN A 214 6.66 -14.14 -35.72
C ASN A 214 6.84 -14.37 -37.23
N ILE A 215 5.76 -14.35 -38.00
CA ILE A 215 5.80 -14.53 -39.45
C ILE A 215 5.65 -13.17 -40.10
N TYR A 216 6.70 -12.72 -40.79
CA TYR A 216 6.70 -11.47 -41.56
C TYR A 216 6.68 -11.80 -43.06
N ALA A 217 5.52 -11.60 -43.68
CA ALA A 217 5.29 -11.75 -45.11
C ALA A 217 5.54 -10.44 -45.87
N LEU A 218 6.09 -10.55 -47.07
CA LEU A 218 6.35 -9.45 -47.99
C LEU A 218 5.29 -9.34 -49.10
N GLU A 219 4.83 -10.48 -49.64
CA GLU A 219 3.85 -10.51 -50.74
C GLU A 219 2.76 -11.55 -50.43
N PRO A 220 1.53 -11.14 -50.03
CA PRO A 220 1.15 -9.80 -49.57
C PRO A 220 1.79 -9.42 -48.22
N VAL A 221 1.93 -8.13 -47.95
CA VAL A 221 2.51 -7.64 -46.69
C VAL A 221 1.60 -7.98 -45.52
N SER A 222 2.16 -8.67 -44.53
CA SER A 222 1.52 -8.91 -43.24
C SER A 222 2.58 -9.32 -42.22
N ARG A 223 2.35 -9.04 -40.95
CA ARG A 223 3.20 -9.51 -39.85
C ARG A 223 2.31 -9.91 -38.70
N GLY A 224 2.58 -11.06 -38.10
CA GLY A 224 1.82 -11.54 -36.96
C GLY A 224 2.49 -12.68 -36.21
N ASN A 225 2.05 -12.89 -34.98
CA ASN A 225 2.40 -14.04 -34.17
C ASN A 225 1.44 -15.19 -34.52
N ILE A 226 1.97 -16.24 -35.14
CA ILE A 226 1.22 -17.43 -35.55
C ILE A 226 1.51 -18.57 -34.58
N PHE A 227 0.47 -19.13 -33.99
CA PHE A 227 0.55 -20.18 -32.97
C PHE A 227 0.09 -21.51 -33.55
N ILE A 228 0.99 -22.49 -33.56
CA ILE A 228 0.77 -23.83 -34.08
C ILE A 228 0.79 -24.85 -32.94
N ASP A 229 -0.31 -25.59 -32.74
CA ASP A 229 -0.42 -26.67 -31.76
C ASP A 229 0.74 -27.67 -31.94
N ALA A 230 1.53 -27.84 -30.89
CA ALA A 230 2.75 -28.64 -30.91
C ALA A 230 2.47 -30.16 -30.90
N GLN A 231 1.21 -30.57 -30.76
CA GLN A 231 0.77 -31.97 -30.80
C GLN A 231 0.26 -32.38 -32.18
N ASN A 232 -0.57 -31.56 -32.82
CA ASN A 232 -1.27 -31.94 -34.06
C ASN A 232 -0.99 -31.01 -35.25
N GLY A 233 -0.34 -29.86 -35.06
CA GLY A 233 0.00 -28.92 -36.14
C GLY A 233 -1.12 -27.99 -36.59
N LYS A 234 -2.24 -27.92 -35.87
CA LYS A 234 -3.34 -26.99 -36.13
C LYS A 234 -2.92 -25.55 -35.76
N THR A 235 -3.28 -24.57 -36.59
CA THR A 235 -3.19 -23.15 -36.20
C THR A 235 -4.30 -22.83 -35.21
N ILE A 236 -3.93 -22.35 -34.02
CA ILE A 236 -4.87 -22.13 -32.91
C ILE A 236 -5.04 -20.65 -32.55
N LEU A 237 -4.11 -19.79 -32.99
CA LEU A 237 -4.21 -18.34 -32.90
C LEU A 237 -3.36 -17.69 -34.00
N ALA A 238 -3.86 -16.60 -34.57
CA ALA A 238 -3.10 -15.69 -35.40
C ALA A 238 -3.34 -14.27 -34.90
N ASP A 239 -2.32 -13.70 -34.26
CA ASP A 239 -2.37 -12.37 -33.67
C ASP A 239 -1.58 -11.39 -34.55
N ALA A 240 -2.28 -10.42 -35.13
CA ALA A 240 -1.72 -9.50 -36.12
C ALA A 240 -0.85 -8.45 -35.43
N ILE A 241 0.35 -8.19 -35.96
CA ILE A 241 1.20 -7.07 -35.57
C ILE A 241 0.99 -5.90 -36.53
N ILE A 242 1.02 -6.17 -37.84
CA ILE A 242 0.53 -5.22 -38.84
C ILE A 242 -0.99 -5.40 -38.90
N LYS A 243 -1.71 -4.36 -38.48
CA LYS A 243 -3.16 -4.41 -38.26
C LYS A 243 -3.97 -4.21 -39.56
N HIS A 244 -3.50 -3.36 -40.47
CA HIS A 244 -4.31 -2.84 -41.60
C HIS A 244 -3.74 -3.09 -43.01
N ALA A 245 -2.76 -3.96 -43.21
CA ALA A 245 -2.21 -4.15 -44.56
C ALA A 245 -3.20 -4.84 -45.52
N ARG A 246 -3.55 -4.17 -46.63
CA ARG A 246 -4.28 -4.76 -47.77
C ARG A 246 -3.31 -5.13 -48.89
N GLU A 247 -3.75 -5.99 -49.82
CA GLU A 247 -2.92 -6.46 -50.94
C GLU A 247 -2.31 -5.29 -51.73
N VAL A 248 -0.98 -5.23 -51.74
CA VAL A 248 -0.20 -4.26 -52.50
C VAL A 248 -0.06 -4.76 -53.96
N ASN A 249 -0.34 -3.88 -54.91
CA ASN A 249 0.15 -3.84 -56.31
C ASN A 249 -0.58 -4.58 -57.45
N GLU A 250 -1.08 -3.75 -58.38
CA GLU A 250 -1.21 -4.03 -59.83
C GLU A 250 0.13 -3.87 -60.61
N LYS A 251 1.21 -3.28 -60.02
CA LYS A 251 2.51 -3.00 -60.70
C LYS A 251 3.72 -3.79 -60.17
N ARG A 252 3.53 -5.10 -59.96
CA ARG A 252 4.49 -6.03 -59.31
C ARG A 252 5.86 -6.16 -60.00
N ASP A 253 5.92 -5.99 -61.32
CA ASP A 253 7.16 -6.18 -62.08
C ASP A 253 8.12 -4.98 -62.01
N GLU A 254 7.62 -3.78 -61.67
CA GLU A 254 8.44 -2.56 -61.56
C GLU A 254 9.23 -2.52 -60.25
N ALA A 255 8.61 -2.89 -59.12
CA ALA A 255 9.27 -3.00 -57.81
C ALA A 255 10.40 -4.06 -57.83
N ARG A 256 10.19 -5.21 -58.49
CA ARG A 256 11.23 -6.25 -58.66
C ARG A 256 12.42 -5.78 -59.49
N ASN A 257 12.19 -4.94 -60.51
CA ASN A 257 13.26 -4.39 -61.35
C ASN A 257 14.04 -3.26 -60.67
N ALA A 258 13.38 -2.47 -59.79
CA ALA A 258 14.04 -1.45 -58.96
C ALA A 258 15.03 -2.07 -57.96
N LEU A 259 14.65 -3.18 -57.32
CA LEU A 259 15.48 -3.97 -56.39
C LEU A 259 16.75 -4.59 -57.03
N ALA A 260 16.81 -4.71 -58.35
CA ALA A 260 17.90 -5.39 -59.05
C ALA A 260 19.10 -4.48 -59.42
N ASN A 261 18.95 -3.15 -59.36
CA ASN A 261 19.91 -2.20 -59.95
C ASN A 261 20.41 -1.10 -58.98
N ILE A 262 20.26 -1.26 -57.67
CA ILE A 262 20.61 -0.20 -56.70
C ILE A 262 22.13 -0.21 -56.42
N PRO A 263 22.88 0.87 -56.73
CA PRO A 263 24.27 0.98 -56.34
C PRO A 263 24.38 1.29 -54.84
N TYR A 264 25.23 0.53 -54.14
CA TYR A 264 25.66 0.83 -52.78
C TYR A 264 26.30 2.22 -52.72
N ARG A 265 25.80 3.10 -51.85
CA ARG A 265 26.30 4.47 -51.69
C ARG A 265 27.14 4.59 -50.41
N SER A 266 28.26 5.30 -50.51
CA SER A 266 29.26 5.46 -49.47
C SER A 266 28.72 6.16 -48.22
N GLU A 267 29.29 5.77 -47.07
CA GLU A 267 28.99 6.32 -45.73
C GLU A 267 29.02 7.85 -45.73
N ILE A 268 27.97 8.41 -45.13
CA ILE A 268 27.76 9.84 -44.94
C ILE A 268 28.08 10.14 -43.47
N SER A 269 28.90 11.15 -43.18
CA SER A 269 29.24 11.49 -41.79
C SER A 269 28.24 12.52 -41.22
N SER A 270 27.48 12.11 -40.20
CA SER A 270 26.58 12.96 -39.42
C SER A 270 27.34 13.84 -38.42
N SER A 271 26.97 15.12 -38.27
CA SER A 271 27.73 16.08 -37.46
C SER A 271 27.02 16.62 -36.20
N ALA A 272 25.70 16.80 -36.18
CA ALA A 272 24.90 17.16 -34.98
C ALA A 272 23.38 17.23 -35.26
N SER A 273 22.54 16.99 -34.23
CA SER A 273 21.10 17.31 -34.26
C SER A 273 20.88 18.83 -34.19
N VAL A 274 19.99 19.37 -35.02
CA VAL A 274 19.71 20.81 -35.18
C VAL A 274 18.21 21.05 -35.36
N THR A 275 17.69 22.19 -34.89
CA THR A 275 16.28 22.58 -35.17
C THR A 275 16.15 23.11 -36.59
N ALA A 276 15.34 22.43 -37.40
CA ALA A 276 14.91 22.83 -38.74
C ALA A 276 13.54 23.52 -38.71
N SER A 277 13.21 24.24 -39.78
CA SER A 277 11.87 24.75 -40.08
C SER A 277 11.41 24.18 -41.42
N GLY A 278 10.13 23.88 -41.60
CA GLY A 278 9.63 23.37 -42.87
C GLY A 278 8.11 23.50 -43.05
N ASP A 279 7.68 23.64 -44.31
CA ASP A 279 6.27 23.76 -44.68
C ASP A 279 5.62 22.36 -44.73
N THR A 280 4.94 21.95 -43.67
CA THR A 280 4.14 20.70 -43.64
C THR A 280 2.85 20.88 -44.45
N ARG A 281 2.23 19.79 -44.90
CA ARG A 281 1.00 19.83 -45.71
C ARG A 281 -0.21 20.24 -44.89
N PHE A 282 -0.39 19.61 -43.72
CA PHE A 282 -1.59 19.78 -42.90
C PHE A 282 -1.44 20.81 -41.80
N ALA A 283 -0.20 21.09 -41.37
CA ALA A 283 0.06 22.03 -40.27
C ALA A 283 0.77 23.33 -40.70
N GLY A 284 1.07 23.52 -41.99
CA GLY A 284 1.82 24.68 -42.48
C GLY A 284 3.27 24.69 -41.96
N ASN A 285 3.86 25.88 -41.81
CA ASN A 285 5.27 25.98 -41.38
C ASN A 285 5.48 25.53 -39.93
N ARG A 286 6.37 24.57 -39.70
CA ARG A 286 6.65 23.95 -38.40
C ARG A 286 8.14 23.78 -38.13
N ASN A 287 8.49 23.69 -36.85
CA ASN A 287 9.85 23.38 -36.41
C ASN A 287 9.94 21.93 -35.95
N PHE A 288 11.02 21.25 -36.34
CA PHE A 288 11.33 19.87 -35.98
C PHE A 288 12.86 19.68 -35.87
N GLN A 289 13.31 18.58 -35.31
CA GLN A 289 14.72 18.23 -35.22
C GLN A 289 15.17 17.55 -36.51
N ALA A 290 16.29 17.98 -37.07
CA ALA A 290 16.97 17.36 -38.20
C ALA A 290 18.43 17.10 -37.82
N THR A 291 19.18 16.41 -38.67
CA THR A 291 20.63 16.23 -38.48
C THR A 291 21.42 16.89 -39.60
N GLU A 292 22.33 17.79 -39.22
CA GLU A 292 23.33 18.35 -40.12
C GLU A 292 24.29 17.24 -40.55
N THR A 293 24.52 17.18 -41.85
CA THR A 293 25.21 16.08 -42.51
C THR A 293 26.15 16.60 -43.59
N THR A 294 27.38 16.06 -43.64
CA THR A 294 28.34 16.38 -44.70
C THR A 294 28.31 15.30 -45.77
N ILE A 295 27.97 15.68 -47.01
CA ILE A 295 27.96 14.76 -48.16
C ILE A 295 29.22 14.98 -48.98
N GLU A 296 30.14 14.01 -48.90
CA GLU A 296 31.39 14.02 -49.67
C GLU A 296 31.11 13.78 -51.17
N ARG A 297 31.49 14.73 -52.03
CA ARG A 297 31.40 14.58 -53.50
C ARG A 297 32.78 14.60 -54.14
N VAL A 298 33.18 13.45 -54.69
CA VAL A 298 34.50 13.16 -55.29
C VAL A 298 34.98 14.17 -56.36
N LEU A 299 34.10 15.01 -56.92
CA LEU A 299 34.41 15.96 -58.00
C LEU A 299 33.76 17.36 -57.89
N LEU A 300 32.97 17.63 -56.84
CA LEU A 300 32.16 18.86 -56.73
C LEU A 300 32.36 19.63 -55.42
N GLY A 301 33.19 19.13 -54.50
CA GLY A 301 33.34 19.66 -53.15
C GLY A 301 32.29 19.11 -52.21
N ASP A 302 32.62 19.03 -50.92
CA ASP A 302 31.69 18.58 -49.88
C ASP A 302 30.55 19.59 -49.76
N ILE A 303 29.33 19.09 -49.58
CA ILE A 303 28.16 19.95 -49.36
C ILE A 303 27.58 19.66 -47.98
N THR A 304 27.14 20.72 -47.30
CA THR A 304 26.28 20.61 -46.12
C THR A 304 24.87 20.29 -46.59
N ALA A 305 24.25 19.30 -45.97
CA ALA A 305 22.85 18.93 -46.16
C ALA A 305 22.23 18.63 -44.80
N TYR A 306 20.91 18.70 -44.71
CA TYR A 306 20.17 18.40 -43.48
C TYR A 306 19.24 17.22 -43.73
N SER A 307 19.29 16.19 -42.89
CA SER A 307 18.47 14.99 -43.06
C SER A 307 17.43 14.87 -41.97
N LEU A 308 16.26 14.31 -42.30
CA LEU A 308 15.18 13.99 -41.36
C LEU A 308 15.53 12.78 -40.46
N ASP A 309 16.59 12.89 -39.67
CA ASP A 309 17.03 11.92 -38.65
C ASP A 309 17.48 12.71 -37.42
N GLY A 310 16.54 13.33 -36.70
CA GLY A 310 16.78 14.25 -35.58
C GLY A 310 16.63 13.61 -34.21
N THR A 311 17.38 14.08 -33.22
CA THR A 311 17.25 13.63 -31.82
C THR A 311 16.37 14.59 -31.03
N ILE A 312 15.31 14.06 -30.42
CA ILE A 312 14.36 14.79 -29.60
C ILE A 312 14.82 14.71 -28.14
N ASP A 313 15.05 15.85 -27.52
CA ASP A 313 15.34 15.97 -26.08
C ASP A 313 14.03 16.01 -25.28
N LEU A 314 13.78 14.96 -24.51
CA LEU A 314 12.61 14.81 -23.64
C LEU A 314 12.90 15.21 -22.18
N SER A 315 14.14 15.56 -21.84
CA SER A 315 14.51 16.01 -20.49
C SER A 315 13.70 17.21 -19.98
N PRO A 316 13.25 18.19 -20.83
CA PRO A 316 12.38 19.28 -20.36
C PRO A 316 11.04 18.82 -19.79
N TYR A 317 10.59 17.61 -20.13
CA TYR A 317 9.33 17.03 -19.67
C TYR A 317 9.48 16.16 -18.42
N GLY A 318 10.70 16.08 -17.85
CA GLY A 318 11.01 15.32 -16.65
C GLY A 318 11.44 13.88 -16.89
N ILE A 319 11.71 13.48 -18.14
CA ILE A 319 12.30 12.18 -18.46
C ILE A 319 13.78 12.18 -18.06
N VAL A 320 14.20 11.12 -17.39
CA VAL A 320 15.57 10.93 -16.90
C VAL A 320 16.04 9.54 -17.33
N ASP A 321 17.30 9.45 -17.75
CA ASP A 321 17.94 8.20 -18.13
C ASP A 321 17.98 7.17 -16.98
N ASP A 322 17.60 5.92 -17.26
CA ASP A 322 17.77 4.80 -16.32
C ASP A 322 19.17 4.18 -16.53
N PRO A 323 20.08 4.27 -15.55
CA PRO A 323 21.42 3.72 -15.71
C PRO A 323 21.47 2.19 -15.90
N LEU A 324 20.34 1.48 -15.73
CA LEU A 324 20.20 0.05 -15.97
C LEU A 324 19.87 -0.30 -17.43
N THR A 325 19.41 0.65 -18.25
CA THR A 325 19.18 0.47 -19.70
C THR A 325 20.44 0.85 -20.48
N ALA A 326 21.50 0.04 -20.28
CA ALA A 326 22.90 0.35 -20.62
C ALA A 326 23.25 0.75 -22.07
N ASP A 327 22.29 0.75 -23.00
CA ASP A 327 22.52 0.97 -24.44
C ASP A 327 21.73 2.17 -25.04
N VAL A 328 20.82 2.83 -24.31
CA VAL A 328 20.00 3.96 -24.82
C VAL A 328 19.77 5.01 -23.72
N ASP A 329 20.04 6.29 -24.01
CA ASP A 329 19.65 7.40 -23.13
C ASP A 329 18.14 7.64 -23.28
N GLU A 330 17.35 7.28 -22.27
CA GLU A 330 15.88 7.37 -22.35
C GLU A 330 15.37 8.81 -22.48
N SER A 331 16.18 9.82 -22.18
CA SER A 331 15.79 11.22 -22.38
C SER A 331 16.00 11.71 -23.81
N LEU A 332 16.67 10.93 -24.66
CA LEU A 332 17.02 11.31 -26.04
C LEU A 332 16.46 10.30 -27.04
N VAL A 333 15.37 10.67 -27.71
CA VAL A 333 14.68 9.78 -28.68
C VAL A 333 15.04 10.19 -30.10
N LEU A 334 15.61 9.26 -30.87
CA LEU A 334 15.89 9.47 -32.29
C LEU A 334 14.60 9.31 -33.10
N ASN A 335 14.30 10.26 -33.98
CA ASN A 335 13.19 10.23 -34.92
C ASN A 335 13.76 10.25 -36.34
N GLU A 336 13.46 9.23 -37.15
CA GLU A 336 13.97 9.11 -38.51
C GLU A 336 12.82 8.98 -39.51
N THR A 337 12.86 9.74 -40.60
CA THR A 337 11.93 9.62 -41.72
C THR A 337 12.66 9.22 -43.00
N ARG A 338 12.14 8.20 -43.67
CA ARG A 338 12.67 7.65 -44.92
C ARG A 338 11.58 7.54 -45.99
N SER A 339 11.98 7.70 -47.25
CA SER A 339 11.10 7.57 -48.41
C SER A 339 11.26 6.20 -49.08
N TYR A 340 10.14 5.58 -49.46
CA TYR A 340 10.09 4.43 -50.38
C TYR A 340 10.05 4.85 -51.86
N ARG A 341 9.95 6.16 -52.17
CA ARG A 341 9.82 6.72 -53.53
C ARG A 341 8.73 6.03 -54.37
N GLY A 342 7.58 5.73 -53.76
CA GLY A 342 6.43 5.09 -54.41
C GLY A 342 6.65 3.61 -54.75
N VAL A 343 7.74 3.03 -54.25
CA VAL A 343 8.03 1.60 -54.40
C VAL A 343 7.47 0.90 -53.17
N GLY A 344 6.40 0.10 -53.34
CA GLY A 344 5.99 -0.82 -52.30
C GLY A 344 7.08 -1.85 -52.00
N GLY A 345 7.12 -2.45 -50.81
CA GLY A 345 8.16 -3.41 -50.49
C GLY A 345 8.37 -3.64 -49.01
N LEU A 346 9.57 -4.12 -48.65
CA LEU A 346 9.98 -4.54 -47.32
C LEU A 346 9.99 -3.36 -46.32
N PRO A 347 9.01 -3.24 -45.40
CA PRO A 347 8.94 -2.17 -44.40
C PRO A 347 9.94 -2.42 -43.26
N ILE A 348 11.24 -2.46 -43.55
CA ILE A 348 12.31 -2.77 -42.58
C ILE A 348 13.57 -1.96 -42.89
N ASN A 349 14.22 -1.47 -41.83
CA ASN A 349 15.43 -0.66 -41.95
C ASN A 349 16.63 -1.57 -42.26
N ILE A 350 16.88 -1.84 -43.55
CA ILE A 350 18.04 -2.59 -43.99
C ILE A 350 18.79 -1.78 -45.05
N ASN A 351 20.06 -1.48 -44.78
CA ASN A 351 20.97 -0.96 -45.78
C ASN A 351 21.01 -1.92 -46.99
N GLY A 352 20.73 -1.41 -48.20
CA GLY A 352 20.65 -2.21 -49.43
C GLY A 352 19.23 -2.61 -49.88
N LEU A 353 18.19 -2.24 -49.13
CA LEU A 353 16.79 -2.20 -49.61
C LEU A 353 16.41 -0.75 -49.98
N PRO A 354 15.46 -0.50 -50.92
CA PRO A 354 15.14 0.83 -51.44
C PRO A 354 14.39 1.70 -50.42
N THR A 355 15.08 2.18 -49.39
CA THR A 355 14.64 3.30 -48.56
C THR A 355 15.67 4.42 -48.69
N TYR A 356 15.18 5.65 -48.84
CA TYR A 356 16.01 6.80 -49.15
C TYR A 356 15.89 7.82 -48.02
N SER A 357 17.04 8.28 -47.53
CA SER A 357 17.08 9.45 -46.66
C SER A 357 16.66 10.68 -47.46
N ILE A 358 15.92 11.56 -46.81
CA ILE A 358 15.38 12.80 -47.37
C ILE A 358 16.29 13.93 -46.89
N TYR A 359 16.73 14.79 -47.81
CA TYR A 359 17.73 15.81 -47.54
C TYR A 359 17.32 17.19 -48.04
N ASP A 360 17.53 18.19 -47.22
CA ASP A 360 17.60 19.59 -47.64
C ASP A 360 19.05 19.91 -48.06
N GLY A 361 19.20 20.50 -49.25
CA GLY A 361 20.49 20.84 -49.87
C GLY A 361 21.15 19.73 -50.69
N TYR A 362 20.51 18.55 -50.79
CA TYR A 362 21.01 17.45 -51.62
C TYR A 362 19.86 16.71 -52.31
N SER A 363 19.95 16.59 -53.65
CA SER A 363 19.11 15.68 -54.43
C SER A 363 19.89 14.53 -55.03
N ASP A 364 19.26 13.35 -55.07
CA ASP A 364 19.77 12.21 -55.80
C ASP A 364 19.69 12.49 -57.32
N PRO A 365 20.76 12.24 -58.10
CA PRO A 365 20.70 12.33 -59.57
C PRO A 365 19.58 11.49 -60.21
N LEU A 366 19.07 10.47 -59.52
CA LEU A 366 17.93 9.66 -59.95
C LEU A 366 16.56 10.30 -59.70
N GLU A 367 16.47 11.37 -58.90
CA GLU A 367 15.20 12.02 -58.50
C GLU A 367 14.66 13.05 -59.50
N LEU A 368 15.34 13.31 -60.62
CA LEU A 368 14.88 14.27 -61.67
C LEU A 368 14.33 15.60 -61.10
N GLN A 369 15.22 16.50 -60.69
CA GLN A 369 14.82 17.78 -60.08
C GLN A 369 14.01 18.72 -61.00
N LEU A 370 13.00 19.37 -60.40
CA LEU A 370 12.25 20.50 -60.99
C LEU A 370 12.58 21.86 -60.31
N SER A 371 13.16 21.88 -59.10
CA SER A 371 13.62 23.06 -58.33
C SER A 371 15.04 22.86 -57.74
N SER A 372 15.65 23.91 -57.18
CA SER A 372 16.98 23.85 -56.57
C SER A 372 16.89 23.71 -55.05
N GLU A 373 17.27 22.56 -54.50
CA GLU A 373 17.51 22.36 -53.05
C GLU A 373 18.61 23.31 -52.55
N VAL A 374 18.34 24.05 -51.47
CA VAL A 374 19.31 24.93 -50.81
C VAL A 374 19.50 24.45 -49.38
N GLY A 375 20.66 23.87 -49.07
CA GLY A 375 20.94 23.35 -47.73
C GLY A 375 21.10 24.46 -46.69
N ASP A 376 19.99 25.04 -46.25
CA ASP A 376 19.89 26.12 -45.28
C ASP A 376 19.07 25.75 -44.03
N ASN A 377 18.59 24.50 -43.97
CA ASN A 377 17.80 23.90 -42.90
C ASN A 377 16.38 24.50 -42.78
N ASN A 378 15.88 25.11 -43.85
CA ASN A 378 14.56 25.72 -43.93
C ASN A 378 13.80 25.18 -45.15
N TRP A 379 13.04 24.10 -44.95
CA TRP A 379 12.34 23.33 -45.98
C TRP A 379 11.08 24.05 -46.47
N THR A 380 11.21 24.95 -47.43
CA THR A 380 10.10 25.75 -47.95
C THR A 380 9.24 24.97 -48.94
N ALA A 381 8.00 25.44 -49.15
CA ALA A 381 7.14 24.96 -50.21
C ALA A 381 7.78 25.04 -51.63
N GLU A 382 8.79 25.89 -51.85
CA GLU A 382 9.57 25.96 -53.10
C GLU A 382 10.60 24.84 -53.26
N GLU A 383 11.06 24.26 -52.16
CA GLU A 383 12.04 23.18 -52.10
C GLU A 383 11.40 21.81 -52.10
N HIS A 384 10.13 21.68 -51.69
CA HIS A 384 9.41 20.42 -51.89
C HIS A 384 9.49 20.04 -53.36
N TYR A 385 9.82 18.78 -53.65
CA TYR A 385 9.83 18.25 -55.02
C TYR A 385 8.46 18.46 -55.70
N ARG A 386 8.25 19.60 -56.35
CA ARG A 386 6.98 19.92 -57.01
C ARG A 386 6.94 19.24 -58.37
N ASN A 387 5.99 18.33 -58.57
CA ASN A 387 5.46 18.13 -59.92
C ASN A 387 4.74 19.43 -60.34
N ASP A 388 5.02 19.91 -61.55
CA ASP A 388 4.49 21.14 -62.14
C ASP A 388 2.95 21.27 -61.96
N PHE A 389 2.48 22.28 -61.22
CA PHE A 389 1.05 22.61 -61.02
C PHE A 389 0.36 23.21 -62.28
N SER A 390 0.96 23.10 -63.46
CA SER A 390 0.34 23.57 -64.70
C SER A 390 -0.95 22.78 -65.00
N THR A 391 -1.96 23.46 -65.54
CA THR A 391 -3.21 22.82 -65.96
C THR A 391 -3.11 22.35 -67.41
N PRO A 392 -3.52 21.10 -67.73
CA PRO A 392 -4.04 20.08 -66.82
C PRO A 392 -2.94 19.47 -65.95
N TYR A 393 -3.28 19.18 -64.68
CA TYR A 393 -2.35 18.62 -63.68
C TYR A 393 -1.63 17.41 -64.28
N PRO A 394 -0.28 17.37 -64.29
CA PRO A 394 0.43 16.22 -64.80
C PRO A 394 0.14 15.00 -63.91
N LEU A 395 -0.16 13.87 -64.54
CA LEU A 395 -0.43 12.55 -63.94
C LEU A 395 0.83 11.95 -63.25
N HIS A 396 1.54 12.71 -62.41
CA HIS A 396 2.76 12.25 -61.74
C HIS A 396 2.54 12.18 -60.23
N ASN A 397 2.72 10.96 -59.71
CA ASN A 397 2.49 10.45 -58.35
C ASN A 397 3.18 11.31 -57.25
N GLU A 398 2.52 11.46 -56.09
CA GLU A 398 2.93 12.13 -54.84
C GLU A 398 4.24 11.59 -54.24
N LYS A 399 4.72 10.43 -54.70
CA LYS A 399 5.96 9.76 -54.28
C LYS A 399 7.26 10.58 -54.28
N ASN A 400 7.22 11.75 -54.90
CA ASN A 400 8.33 12.69 -55.00
C ASN A 400 7.89 14.01 -54.34
N ASN A 401 7.20 14.04 -53.20
CA ASN A 401 6.81 15.30 -52.56
C ASN A 401 7.18 15.25 -51.07
N ASP A 402 8.12 16.10 -50.67
CA ASP A 402 8.73 16.01 -49.36
C ASP A 402 7.83 16.56 -48.23
N ASP A 403 6.77 17.33 -48.54
CA ASP A 403 5.82 17.80 -47.51
C ASP A 403 5.20 16.66 -46.69
N ILE A 404 4.95 15.51 -47.33
CA ILE A 404 4.47 14.26 -46.70
C ILE A 404 5.47 13.74 -45.68
N ALA A 405 6.78 13.83 -46.00
CA ALA A 405 7.83 13.43 -45.08
C ALA A 405 7.96 14.39 -43.90
N LEU A 406 7.76 15.69 -44.13
CA LEU A 406 7.76 16.70 -43.08
C LEU A 406 6.58 16.50 -42.13
N ASP A 407 5.39 16.18 -42.65
CA ASP A 407 4.21 15.84 -41.82
C ASP A 407 4.52 14.66 -40.89
N ALA A 408 4.99 13.53 -41.45
CA ALA A 408 5.29 12.33 -40.68
C ALA A 408 6.40 12.57 -39.65
N HIS A 409 7.43 13.33 -40.03
CA HIS A 409 8.54 13.62 -39.13
C HIS A 409 8.10 14.50 -37.96
N TRP A 410 7.45 15.62 -38.25
CA TRP A 410 6.93 16.54 -37.24
C TRP A 410 5.85 15.90 -36.37
N GLY A 411 4.91 15.17 -36.98
CA GLY A 411 3.83 14.45 -36.29
C GLY A 411 4.38 13.46 -35.27
N ALA A 412 5.35 12.63 -35.65
CA ALA A 412 6.04 11.74 -34.73
C ALA A 412 6.71 12.50 -33.55
N GLU A 413 7.34 13.66 -33.80
CA GLU A 413 7.91 14.46 -32.69
C GLU A 413 6.85 14.95 -31.71
N ILE A 414 5.71 15.42 -32.23
CA ILE A 414 4.62 15.93 -31.39
C ILE A 414 4.04 14.82 -30.55
N VAL A 415 3.80 13.63 -31.12
CA VAL A 415 3.30 12.48 -30.37
C VAL A 415 4.28 12.09 -29.26
N LEU A 416 5.58 12.04 -29.55
CA LEU A 416 6.61 11.75 -28.54
C LEU A 416 6.66 12.78 -27.42
N ARG A 417 6.53 14.08 -27.76
CA ARG A 417 6.44 15.16 -26.76
C ARG A 417 5.18 15.06 -25.92
N TYR A 418 4.03 14.75 -26.52
CA TYR A 418 2.78 14.50 -25.79
C TYR A 418 2.96 13.39 -24.76
N TRP A 419 3.50 12.23 -25.14
CA TRP A 419 3.72 11.11 -24.22
C TRP A 419 4.66 11.46 -23.07
N ALA A 420 5.73 12.23 -23.34
CA ALA A 420 6.64 12.69 -22.31
C ALA A 420 6.00 13.75 -21.38
N ASP A 421 5.29 14.72 -21.93
CA ASP A 421 4.70 15.85 -21.20
C ASP A 421 3.47 15.43 -20.37
N VAL A 422 2.59 14.62 -20.94
CA VAL A 422 1.32 14.26 -20.32
C VAL A 422 1.45 13.02 -19.45
N HIS A 423 2.14 11.98 -19.95
CA HIS A 423 2.18 10.66 -19.30
C HIS A 423 3.52 10.35 -18.64
N GLY A 424 4.56 11.13 -18.91
CA GLY A 424 5.90 10.90 -18.38
C GLY A 424 6.56 9.66 -19.00
N ARG A 425 6.20 9.37 -20.25
CA ARG A 425 6.63 8.17 -20.98
C ARG A 425 7.67 8.51 -22.04
N SER A 426 8.75 7.75 -22.12
CA SER A 426 9.78 7.90 -23.15
C SER A 426 9.57 6.96 -24.34
N SER A 427 9.13 7.49 -25.49
CA SER A 427 8.80 6.70 -26.68
C SER A 427 7.65 5.71 -26.47
N HIS A 428 7.34 4.93 -27.50
CA HIS A 428 6.23 3.98 -27.51
C HIS A 428 6.38 2.85 -26.47
N ASP A 429 7.61 2.51 -26.06
CA ASP A 429 7.93 1.38 -25.18
C ASP A 429 8.43 1.79 -23.78
N ASN A 430 8.47 3.09 -23.50
CA ASN A 430 9.04 3.68 -22.29
C ASN A 430 10.56 3.44 -22.11
N LYS A 431 11.32 3.24 -23.20
CA LYS A 431 12.76 2.93 -23.14
C LYS A 431 13.60 3.79 -24.09
N GLY A 432 13.05 4.92 -24.55
CA GLY A 432 13.74 5.81 -25.48
C GLY A 432 13.98 5.19 -26.87
N THR A 433 13.26 4.12 -27.23
CA THR A 433 13.47 3.44 -28.52
C THR A 433 13.23 4.40 -29.68
N LYS A 434 14.16 4.38 -30.64
CA LYS A 434 14.09 5.14 -31.89
C LYS A 434 12.73 4.94 -32.58
N ILE A 435 12.15 6.04 -33.06
CA ILE A 435 10.99 6.02 -33.94
C ILE A 435 11.43 6.15 -35.39
N ILE A 436 10.84 5.32 -36.26
CA ILE A 436 11.11 5.33 -37.70
C ILE A 436 9.78 5.50 -38.45
N ASN A 437 9.77 6.42 -39.40
CA ASN A 437 8.67 6.72 -40.31
C ASN A 437 9.08 6.36 -41.72
N TYR A 438 8.21 5.65 -42.44
CA TYR A 438 8.35 5.42 -43.86
C TYR A 438 7.22 6.06 -44.63
N VAL A 439 7.55 6.94 -45.57
CA VAL A 439 6.57 7.61 -46.44
C VAL A 439 6.71 7.14 -47.89
N HIS A 440 5.75 7.50 -48.73
CA HIS A 440 5.70 7.10 -50.13
C HIS A 440 5.66 5.59 -50.33
N TYR A 441 4.94 4.90 -49.44
CA TYR A 441 4.82 3.45 -49.48
C TYR A 441 3.81 3.01 -50.54
N GLY A 442 4.27 2.26 -51.55
CA GLY A 442 3.41 1.75 -52.62
C GLY A 442 3.00 2.82 -53.64
N ASP A 443 2.28 2.40 -54.69
CA ASP A 443 1.70 3.31 -55.67
C ASP A 443 0.28 3.65 -55.24
N ALA A 444 0.07 4.90 -54.79
CA ALA A 444 -1.24 5.43 -54.42
C ALA A 444 -1.97 4.56 -53.36
N TYR A 445 -1.24 4.15 -52.32
CA TYR A 445 -1.71 3.22 -51.30
C TYR A 445 -2.59 3.91 -50.25
N ASP A 446 -3.86 3.51 -50.18
CA ASP A 446 -4.87 3.99 -49.22
C ASP A 446 -4.73 3.35 -47.84
N ASN A 447 -3.54 3.38 -47.24
CA ASN A 447 -3.42 3.03 -45.82
C ASN A 447 -2.13 3.52 -45.13
N ALA A 448 -2.18 3.55 -43.81
CA ALA A 448 -1.05 3.63 -42.91
C ALA A 448 -1.03 2.38 -42.00
N PHE A 449 0.12 2.07 -41.40
CA PHE A 449 0.21 1.03 -40.37
C PHE A 449 1.49 1.11 -39.53
N TRP A 450 1.37 0.77 -38.26
CA TRP A 450 2.46 0.31 -37.40
C TRP A 450 2.84 -1.14 -37.72
N ASN A 451 4.14 -1.40 -37.89
CA ASN A 451 4.65 -2.73 -38.23
C ASN A 451 5.31 -3.50 -37.08
N GLY A 452 5.19 -2.99 -35.85
CA GLY A 452 5.90 -3.49 -34.67
C GLY A 452 7.22 -2.78 -34.38
N THR A 453 7.73 -1.97 -35.32
CA THR A 453 9.02 -1.28 -35.20
C THR A 453 9.05 0.12 -35.84
N ALA A 454 8.15 0.40 -36.78
CA ALA A 454 8.12 1.63 -37.55
C ALA A 454 6.70 1.91 -38.06
N MET A 455 6.40 3.18 -38.29
CA MET A 455 5.21 3.64 -39.00
C MET A 455 5.47 3.59 -40.50
N THR A 456 4.45 3.25 -41.27
CA THR A 456 4.50 3.24 -42.73
C THR A 456 3.25 3.91 -43.29
N TYR A 457 3.43 4.89 -44.17
CA TYR A 457 2.40 5.75 -44.71
C TYR A 457 2.35 5.66 -46.23
N GLY A 458 1.16 5.36 -46.75
CA GLY A 458 0.87 5.44 -48.18
C GLY A 458 0.58 6.88 -48.62
N ASP A 459 0.76 7.13 -49.91
CA ASP A 459 0.46 8.44 -50.51
C ASP A 459 -1.03 8.65 -50.80
N GLY A 460 -1.88 7.64 -50.56
CA GLY A 460 -3.30 7.70 -50.86
C GLY A 460 -3.63 7.67 -52.36
N SER A 461 -4.86 7.33 -52.70
CA SER A 461 -5.34 7.18 -54.09
C SER A 461 -5.76 8.49 -54.75
N TYR A 462 -5.93 9.55 -53.95
CA TYR A 462 -6.23 10.90 -54.42
C TYR A 462 -4.94 11.68 -54.66
N GLN A 463 -4.45 11.56 -55.90
CA GLN A 463 -3.13 12.03 -56.32
C GLN A 463 -3.28 13.32 -57.14
N GLY A 464 -2.78 14.45 -56.64
CA GLY A 464 -2.82 15.73 -57.37
C GLY A 464 -4.23 16.21 -57.77
N GLY A 465 -5.26 15.94 -56.95
CA GLY A 465 -6.65 16.31 -57.25
C GLY A 465 -7.36 15.39 -58.26
N THR A 466 -6.76 14.24 -58.57
CA THR A 466 -7.35 13.24 -59.48
C THR A 466 -7.38 11.87 -58.83
N ASN A 467 -8.47 11.14 -59.05
CA ASN A 467 -8.70 9.83 -58.45
C ASN A 467 -8.41 8.74 -59.47
N LEU A 468 -7.39 7.91 -59.22
CA LEU A 468 -6.94 6.91 -60.19
C LEU A 468 -7.85 5.67 -60.26
N SER A 469 -8.70 5.41 -59.27
CA SER A 469 -9.50 4.16 -59.19
C SER A 469 -10.79 4.26 -58.36
N GLY A 470 -11.34 5.46 -58.12
CA GLY A 470 -12.48 5.63 -57.22
C GLY A 470 -12.13 5.63 -55.72
N GLY A 471 -10.85 5.78 -55.36
CA GLY A 471 -10.38 5.92 -53.97
C GLY A 471 -10.33 7.38 -53.49
N SER A 472 -10.14 7.61 -52.20
CA SER A 472 -10.54 8.87 -51.57
C SER A 472 -9.53 9.45 -50.59
N PHE A 473 -8.29 8.96 -50.51
CA PHE A 473 -7.36 9.47 -49.50
C PHE A 473 -6.22 10.32 -50.08
N LEU A 474 -5.95 11.45 -49.43
CA LEU A 474 -4.66 12.14 -49.46
C LEU A 474 -3.58 11.28 -48.78
N PRO A 475 -2.30 11.69 -48.80
CA PRO A 475 -1.26 11.02 -48.04
C PRO A 475 -1.63 10.91 -46.57
N LEU A 476 -1.46 9.69 -46.02
CA LEU A 476 -1.99 9.33 -44.71
C LEU A 476 -1.01 9.75 -43.59
N THR A 477 -0.55 11.00 -43.62
CA THR A 477 0.45 11.56 -42.70
C THR A 477 -0.12 12.66 -41.81
N SER A 478 -1.46 12.80 -41.71
CA SER A 478 -2.09 13.71 -40.76
C SER A 478 -1.69 13.38 -39.31
N LEU A 479 -1.80 14.37 -38.44
CA LEU A 479 -1.28 14.26 -37.07
C LEU A 479 -1.99 13.18 -36.27
N ASP A 480 -3.31 13.09 -36.42
CA ASP A 480 -4.15 12.07 -35.82
C ASP A 480 -3.78 10.66 -36.30
N VAL A 481 -3.47 10.45 -37.59
CA VAL A 481 -2.97 9.18 -38.12
C VAL A 481 -1.60 8.85 -37.54
N CYS A 482 -0.69 9.81 -37.43
CA CYS A 482 0.58 9.61 -36.73
C CYS A 482 0.36 9.19 -35.26
N GLY A 483 -0.58 9.85 -34.57
CA GLY A 483 -0.97 9.53 -33.20
C GLY A 483 -1.59 8.14 -33.06
N HIS A 484 -2.45 7.76 -33.99
CA HIS A 484 -3.11 6.46 -34.06
C HIS A 484 -2.11 5.32 -34.25
N GLU A 485 -1.20 5.45 -35.22
CA GLU A 485 -0.22 4.40 -35.50
C GLU A 485 0.80 4.22 -34.36
N ILE A 486 1.25 5.32 -33.73
CA ILE A 486 2.08 5.21 -32.52
C ILE A 486 1.26 4.65 -31.35
N GLY A 487 -0.05 4.92 -31.30
CA GLY A 487 -1.00 4.34 -30.36
C GLY A 487 -0.98 2.80 -30.37
N HIS A 488 -0.89 2.16 -31.53
CA HIS A 488 -0.69 0.71 -31.62
C HIS A 488 0.65 0.25 -31.02
N GLY A 489 1.71 1.05 -31.18
CA GLY A 489 3.01 0.82 -30.56
C GLY A 489 2.93 0.90 -29.03
N ILE A 490 2.21 1.88 -28.50
CA ILE A 490 1.92 2.03 -27.07
C ILE A 490 1.16 0.80 -26.56
N CYS A 491 0.05 0.43 -27.21
CA CYS A 491 -0.76 -0.72 -26.84
C CYS A 491 0.07 -2.02 -26.81
N SER A 492 0.94 -2.22 -27.81
CA SER A 492 1.85 -3.39 -27.87
C SER A 492 2.84 -3.45 -26.70
N ALA A 493 3.20 -2.30 -26.12
CA ALA A 493 4.12 -2.20 -24.99
C ALA A 493 3.41 -2.14 -23.62
N THR A 494 2.08 -1.99 -23.59
CA THR A 494 1.28 -1.83 -22.37
C THR A 494 0.34 -3.03 -22.15
N SER A 495 -0.87 -2.98 -22.71
CA SER A 495 -1.93 -3.99 -22.61
C SER A 495 -1.65 -5.23 -23.44
N ASP A 496 -0.95 -5.06 -24.56
CA ASP A 496 -0.71 -6.09 -25.57
C ASP A 496 -2.03 -6.71 -26.05
N LEU A 497 -3.05 -5.87 -26.31
CA LEU A 497 -4.39 -6.32 -26.69
C LEU A 497 -4.34 -7.13 -27.98
N VAL A 498 -4.80 -8.37 -27.89
CA VAL A 498 -4.97 -9.28 -29.03
C VAL A 498 -5.88 -8.61 -30.05
N TYR A 499 -5.46 -8.61 -31.31
CA TYR A 499 -6.14 -7.86 -32.35
C TYR A 499 -7.31 -8.64 -32.97
N ALA A 500 -8.31 -8.93 -32.15
CA ALA A 500 -9.53 -9.62 -32.53
C ALA A 500 -10.68 -9.26 -31.60
N GLY A 501 -11.90 -9.20 -32.13
CA GLY A 501 -13.12 -8.98 -31.33
C GLY A 501 -13.06 -7.73 -30.45
N GLU A 502 -13.47 -7.83 -29.18
CA GLU A 502 -13.49 -6.68 -28.26
C GLU A 502 -12.10 -6.16 -27.88
N SER A 503 -11.11 -7.03 -27.68
CA SER A 503 -9.74 -6.59 -27.37
C SER A 503 -9.13 -5.84 -28.55
N GLY A 504 -9.38 -6.30 -29.77
CA GLY A 504 -8.96 -5.60 -30.99
C GLY A 504 -9.72 -4.29 -31.20
N ALA A 505 -11.02 -4.25 -30.91
CA ALA A 505 -11.81 -3.03 -30.95
C ALA A 505 -11.35 -1.98 -29.93
N MET A 506 -10.91 -2.41 -28.75
CA MET A 506 -10.25 -1.53 -27.79
C MET A 506 -8.88 -1.07 -28.29
N ASN A 507 -8.10 -1.94 -28.94
CA ASN A 507 -6.80 -1.56 -29.54
C ASN A 507 -6.98 -0.39 -30.53
N GLU A 508 -7.93 -0.52 -31.47
CA GLU A 508 -8.34 0.56 -32.38
C GLU A 508 -8.84 1.81 -31.64
N GLY A 509 -9.74 1.62 -30.67
CA GLY A 509 -10.32 2.75 -29.95
C GLY A 509 -9.30 3.52 -29.10
N PHE A 510 -8.30 2.84 -28.51
CA PHE A 510 -7.20 3.51 -27.83
C PHE A 510 -6.36 4.32 -28.81
N SER A 511 -6.01 3.76 -29.97
CA SER A 511 -5.29 4.50 -31.01
C SER A 511 -6.06 5.77 -31.44
N ASP A 512 -7.38 5.68 -31.63
CA ASP A 512 -8.24 6.85 -31.92
C ASP A 512 -8.27 7.86 -30.76
N ILE A 513 -8.36 7.39 -29.52
CA ILE A 513 -8.30 8.25 -28.32
C ILE A 513 -6.98 9.01 -28.24
N TRP A 514 -5.86 8.34 -28.51
CA TRP A 514 -4.54 8.96 -28.48
C TRP A 514 -4.35 9.95 -29.63
N ALA A 515 -4.90 9.66 -30.80
CA ALA A 515 -4.98 10.61 -31.91
C ALA A 515 -5.71 11.90 -31.48
N ALA A 516 -6.92 11.78 -30.94
CA ALA A 516 -7.72 12.89 -30.43
C ALA A 516 -7.00 13.69 -29.33
N ALA A 517 -6.35 13.00 -28.39
CA ALA A 517 -5.64 13.64 -27.29
C ALA A 517 -4.40 14.43 -27.79
N VAL A 518 -3.68 13.90 -28.78
CA VAL A 518 -2.54 14.57 -29.41
C VAL A 518 -2.98 15.81 -30.19
N GLU A 519 -4.08 15.75 -30.94
CA GLU A 519 -4.62 16.93 -31.62
C GLU A 519 -5.05 18.01 -30.62
N ASN A 520 -5.76 17.62 -29.56
CA ASN A 520 -6.13 18.54 -28.49
C ASN A 520 -4.88 19.13 -27.79
N TYR A 521 -3.82 18.34 -27.60
CA TYR A 521 -2.54 18.83 -27.07
C TYR A 521 -1.95 19.91 -27.97
N VAL A 522 -1.97 19.73 -29.29
CA VAL A 522 -1.54 20.77 -30.24
C VAL A 522 -2.42 22.00 -30.14
N LEU A 523 -3.75 21.85 -30.19
CA LEU A 523 -4.68 22.97 -30.14
C LEU A 523 -4.61 23.76 -28.82
N THR A 524 -4.22 23.13 -27.71
CA THR A 524 -4.19 23.79 -26.40
C THR A 524 -2.80 24.30 -26.01
N LYS A 525 -1.73 23.67 -26.48
CA LYS A 525 -0.34 23.99 -26.03
C LYS A 525 0.56 24.54 -27.13
N ILE A 526 0.27 24.27 -28.41
CA ILE A 526 1.19 24.55 -29.52
C ILE A 526 0.60 25.58 -30.49
N ASP A 527 -0.50 25.25 -31.17
CA ASP A 527 -1.14 26.11 -32.16
C ASP A 527 -2.65 25.84 -32.25
N ASN A 528 -3.45 26.77 -31.71
CA ASN A 528 -4.91 26.68 -31.70
C ASN A 528 -5.57 27.15 -33.01
N THR A 529 -4.78 27.55 -34.01
CA THR A 529 -5.29 28.01 -35.31
C THR A 529 -5.38 26.90 -36.35
N LEU A 530 -4.85 25.73 -36.03
CA LEU A 530 -4.93 24.55 -36.89
C LEU A 530 -6.37 24.04 -37.00
N PRO A 531 -6.80 23.62 -38.20
CA PRO A 531 -8.15 23.11 -38.44
C PRO A 531 -8.23 21.63 -38.04
N TYR A 532 -7.87 21.32 -36.80
CA TYR A 532 -8.01 19.96 -36.24
C TYR A 532 -9.37 19.82 -35.57
N ASP A 533 -10.04 18.72 -35.82
CA ASP A 533 -11.22 18.31 -35.09
C ASP A 533 -10.91 17.02 -34.31
N PRO A 534 -10.58 17.12 -33.01
CA PRO A 534 -10.22 15.95 -32.19
C PRO A 534 -11.26 14.82 -32.16
N TRP A 535 -12.48 15.04 -32.67
CA TRP A 535 -13.53 14.03 -32.74
C TRP A 535 -13.71 13.39 -34.12
N GLY A 536 -12.97 13.86 -35.13
CA GLY A 536 -12.85 13.21 -36.44
C GLY A 536 -11.52 12.45 -36.52
N VAL A 537 -11.55 11.21 -37.01
CA VAL A 537 -10.34 10.43 -37.30
C VAL A 537 -10.17 10.32 -38.81
N GLY A 538 -9.04 10.82 -39.30
CA GLY A 538 -8.60 10.96 -40.68
C GLY A 538 -9.44 11.94 -41.49
N GLU A 539 -10.05 12.93 -40.83
CA GLU A 539 -10.87 13.98 -41.42
C GLU A 539 -10.05 14.91 -42.34
N GLN A 540 -8.75 15.02 -42.11
CA GLN A 540 -7.85 15.83 -42.95
C GLN A 540 -7.45 15.14 -44.25
N ILE A 541 -7.60 13.82 -44.32
CA ILE A 541 -7.12 12.99 -45.43
C ILE A 541 -8.24 12.37 -46.26
N ASP A 542 -9.48 12.39 -45.78
CA ASP A 542 -10.64 11.85 -46.50
C ASP A 542 -11.21 12.86 -47.51
N GLU A 543 -10.98 12.60 -48.79
CA GLU A 543 -11.43 13.38 -49.94
C GLU A 543 -12.69 12.78 -50.59
N SER A 544 -13.37 11.82 -49.94
CA SER A 544 -14.62 11.26 -50.46
C SER A 544 -15.75 12.31 -50.56
N ASP A 545 -15.62 13.40 -49.81
CA ASP A 545 -16.50 14.56 -49.82
C ASP A 545 -16.16 15.60 -50.92
N GLY A 546 -15.06 15.40 -51.66
CA GLY A 546 -14.58 16.32 -52.69
C GLY A 546 -13.68 17.45 -52.17
N GLY A 547 -13.00 17.24 -51.04
CA GLY A 547 -12.00 18.14 -50.47
C GLY A 547 -12.61 19.24 -49.61
N ILE A 548 -13.68 18.89 -48.88
CA ILE A 548 -14.31 19.82 -47.93
C ILE A 548 -13.39 19.92 -46.71
N ALA A 549 -13.15 21.14 -46.22
CA ALA A 549 -12.26 21.35 -45.09
C ALA A 549 -12.79 20.67 -43.80
N PRO A 550 -11.91 20.13 -42.95
CA PRO A 550 -12.26 19.66 -41.61
C PRO A 550 -13.12 20.65 -40.81
N GLY A 551 -14.12 20.13 -40.11
CA GLY A 551 -15.03 20.93 -39.27
C GLY A 551 -16.14 21.67 -40.02
N GLU A 552 -16.35 21.39 -41.30
CA GLU A 552 -17.52 21.84 -42.05
C GLU A 552 -18.64 20.79 -42.08
N ALA A 553 -19.91 21.19 -42.21
CA ALA A 553 -21.05 20.27 -42.12
C ALA A 553 -21.11 19.16 -43.20
N GLY A 554 -20.28 19.27 -44.24
CA GLY A 554 -20.16 18.27 -45.30
C GLY A 554 -18.86 17.46 -45.24
N SER A 555 -17.96 17.73 -44.29
CA SER A 555 -16.66 17.07 -44.25
C SER A 555 -16.80 15.58 -43.90
N ALA A 556 -16.01 14.75 -44.55
CA ALA A 556 -15.90 13.33 -44.26
C ALA A 556 -14.79 13.06 -43.23
N ALA A 557 -14.88 11.91 -42.57
CA ALA A 557 -13.83 11.35 -41.72
C ALA A 557 -14.00 9.83 -41.77
N LEU A 558 -12.91 9.07 -41.56
CA LEU A 558 -12.99 7.60 -41.52
C LEU A 558 -13.86 7.16 -40.36
N ARG A 559 -13.75 7.83 -39.21
CA ARG A 559 -14.56 7.59 -38.01
C ARG A 559 -14.87 8.90 -37.32
N TRP A 560 -16.06 8.99 -36.75
CA TRP A 560 -16.47 10.07 -35.84
C TRP A 560 -16.52 9.50 -34.43
N MET A 561 -15.79 10.10 -33.49
CA MET A 561 -15.80 9.64 -32.10
C MET A 561 -17.04 10.13 -31.35
N ASP A 562 -17.55 11.30 -31.70
CA ASP A 562 -18.71 11.94 -31.07
C ASP A 562 -20.05 11.52 -31.71
N ASP A 563 -20.05 10.98 -32.94
CA ASP A 563 -21.18 10.30 -33.60
C ASP A 563 -20.75 9.11 -34.48
N PRO A 564 -20.30 7.98 -33.89
CA PRO A 564 -19.83 6.82 -34.65
C PRO A 564 -20.79 6.32 -35.74
N ASN A 565 -22.10 6.45 -35.54
CA ASN A 565 -23.10 5.98 -36.50
C ASN A 565 -23.05 6.76 -37.82
N ALA A 566 -22.61 8.01 -37.82
CA ALA A 566 -22.47 8.81 -39.03
C ALA A 566 -21.43 8.23 -40.02
N ALA A 567 -20.47 7.45 -39.51
CA ALA A 567 -19.46 6.72 -40.29
C ALA A 567 -19.70 5.19 -40.31
N GLY A 568 -20.89 4.72 -39.91
CA GLY A 568 -21.24 3.29 -39.94
C GLY A 568 -20.58 2.44 -38.85
N SER A 569 -20.31 3.02 -37.68
CA SER A 569 -19.83 2.33 -36.48
C SER A 569 -20.83 2.44 -35.32
N PRO A 570 -20.93 1.43 -34.44
CA PRO A 570 -21.80 1.48 -33.26
C PRO A 570 -21.36 2.54 -32.25
N SER A 571 -22.29 3.41 -31.84
CA SER A 571 -22.09 4.33 -30.70
C SER A 571 -22.21 3.64 -29.33
N PHE A 572 -22.71 2.41 -29.26
CA PHE A 572 -22.88 1.66 -28.02
C PHE A 572 -22.82 0.15 -28.24
N TYR A 573 -22.58 -0.60 -27.15
CA TYR A 573 -22.38 -2.04 -27.16
C TYR A 573 -23.60 -2.80 -27.68
N GLY A 574 -23.43 -3.54 -28.79
CA GLY A 574 -24.50 -4.28 -29.45
C GLY A 574 -25.51 -3.42 -30.22
N GLY A 575 -25.18 -2.15 -30.50
CA GLY A 575 -26.04 -1.19 -31.18
C GLY A 575 -26.14 -1.35 -32.70
N GLU A 576 -26.66 -0.31 -33.37
CA GLU A 576 -26.65 -0.22 -34.83
C GLU A 576 -25.21 -0.32 -35.35
N ASP A 577 -25.02 -1.03 -36.47
CA ASP A 577 -23.71 -1.36 -37.07
C ASP A 577 -22.77 -2.24 -36.23
N TRP A 578 -23.21 -2.78 -35.09
CA TRP A 578 -22.40 -3.71 -34.28
C TRP A 578 -22.04 -4.99 -35.03
N THR A 579 -20.76 -5.34 -35.03
CA THR A 579 -20.28 -6.62 -35.54
C THR A 579 -20.24 -7.66 -34.42
N ALA A 580 -20.98 -8.75 -34.57
CA ALA A 580 -21.02 -9.82 -33.56
C ALA A 580 -19.66 -10.53 -33.42
N THR A 581 -19.17 -10.59 -32.19
CA THR A 581 -17.89 -11.22 -31.81
C THR A 581 -18.06 -12.67 -31.33
N ASP A 582 -19.21 -13.00 -30.74
CA ASP A 582 -19.50 -14.34 -30.21
C ASP A 582 -19.38 -15.44 -31.29
N GLY A 583 -18.45 -16.38 -31.09
CA GLY A 583 -18.20 -17.49 -32.01
C GLY A 583 -17.61 -17.07 -33.37
N CYS A 584 -17.10 -15.84 -33.47
CA CYS A 584 -16.42 -15.34 -34.64
C CYS A 584 -14.96 -15.82 -34.69
N VAL A 585 -14.52 -16.31 -35.86
CA VAL A 585 -13.10 -16.62 -36.11
C VAL A 585 -12.49 -15.41 -36.81
N ALA A 586 -11.48 -14.79 -36.19
CA ALA A 586 -10.85 -13.59 -36.71
C ALA A 586 -10.09 -13.87 -38.02
N THR A 587 -10.36 -13.05 -39.04
CA THR A 587 -9.68 -13.07 -40.34
C THR A 587 -9.55 -11.63 -40.87
N LEU A 588 -8.71 -11.40 -41.86
CA LEU A 588 -8.65 -10.10 -42.53
C LEU A 588 -9.96 -9.75 -43.27
N VAL A 589 -10.76 -10.74 -43.67
CA VAL A 589 -11.99 -10.52 -44.48
C VAL A 589 -13.15 -9.98 -43.65
N ASN A 590 -13.22 -10.36 -42.37
CA ASN A 590 -14.27 -9.93 -41.45
C ASN A 590 -13.77 -8.90 -40.43
N ASP A 591 -12.75 -8.13 -40.81
CA ASP A 591 -12.18 -7.08 -39.98
C ASP A 591 -11.78 -7.59 -38.58
N GLN A 592 -11.19 -8.80 -38.52
CA GLN A 592 -10.78 -9.43 -37.28
C GLN A 592 -11.92 -9.51 -36.24
N CYS A 593 -13.14 -9.75 -36.72
CA CYS A 593 -14.38 -9.69 -35.95
C CYS A 593 -14.83 -8.28 -35.55
N GLY A 594 -14.63 -7.31 -36.45
CA GLY A 594 -15.17 -5.95 -36.38
C GLY A 594 -14.38 -5.01 -35.47
N VAL A 595 -13.04 -5.06 -35.51
CA VAL A 595 -12.20 -4.24 -34.64
C VAL A 595 -12.35 -2.73 -34.92
N HIS A 596 -12.40 -2.30 -36.19
CA HIS A 596 -12.57 -0.88 -36.53
C HIS A 596 -14.00 -0.41 -36.41
N THR A 597 -14.95 -1.33 -36.55
CA THR A 597 -16.37 -1.02 -36.38
C THR A 597 -16.68 -0.86 -34.90
N ASN A 598 -16.40 -1.89 -34.10
CA ASN A 598 -16.78 -1.91 -32.68
C ASN A 598 -15.95 -0.95 -31.82
N SER A 599 -14.84 -0.38 -32.31
CA SER A 599 -14.08 0.68 -31.62
C SER A 599 -14.91 1.93 -31.36
N GLY A 600 -15.96 2.16 -32.17
CA GLY A 600 -16.94 3.24 -31.97
C GLY A 600 -17.52 3.30 -30.54
N VAL A 601 -17.62 2.17 -29.85
CA VAL A 601 -18.08 2.11 -28.45
C VAL A 601 -17.09 2.80 -27.51
N LEU A 602 -15.78 2.56 -27.67
CA LEU A 602 -14.75 3.18 -26.84
C LEU A 602 -14.55 4.65 -27.22
N ASN A 603 -14.63 4.95 -28.52
CA ASN A 603 -14.55 6.32 -29.02
C ASN A 603 -15.66 7.20 -28.45
N LYS A 604 -16.91 6.72 -28.51
CA LYS A 604 -18.06 7.42 -27.94
C LYS A 604 -17.96 7.57 -26.42
N TRP A 605 -17.46 6.52 -25.74
CA TRP A 605 -17.24 6.57 -24.30
C TRP A 605 -16.25 7.69 -23.91
N PHE A 606 -15.13 7.79 -24.62
CA PHE A 606 -14.12 8.79 -24.34
C PHE A 606 -14.62 10.21 -24.66
N TYR A 607 -15.33 10.39 -25.79
CA TYR A 607 -16.02 11.65 -26.08
C TYR A 607 -16.95 12.07 -24.94
N LEU A 608 -17.79 11.16 -24.44
CA LEU A 608 -18.71 11.46 -23.35
C LEU A 608 -17.97 11.77 -22.05
N LEU A 609 -16.88 11.07 -21.75
CA LEU A 609 -16.06 11.32 -20.57
C LEU A 609 -15.38 12.69 -20.62
N VAL A 610 -14.92 13.14 -21.79
CA VAL A 610 -14.27 14.45 -21.97
C VAL A 610 -15.29 15.58 -22.05
N THR A 611 -16.26 15.46 -22.95
CA THR A 611 -17.16 16.55 -23.38
C THR A 611 -18.48 16.57 -22.60
N GLY A 612 -18.98 15.39 -22.23
CA GLY A 612 -20.27 15.23 -21.58
C GLY A 612 -21.43 14.99 -22.55
N SER A 613 -22.57 14.57 -22.00
CA SER A 613 -23.78 14.25 -22.74
C SER A 613 -24.57 15.50 -23.16
N GLY A 614 -25.35 15.41 -24.23
CA GLY A 614 -26.24 16.49 -24.68
C GLY A 614 -25.54 17.71 -25.29
N GLN A 615 -24.23 17.64 -25.51
CA GLN A 615 -23.45 18.73 -26.10
C GLN A 615 -23.64 18.79 -27.63
N PRO A 616 -23.50 19.97 -28.25
CA PRO A 616 -23.37 20.07 -29.70
C PRO A 616 -22.20 19.21 -30.19
N LEU A 617 -22.43 18.49 -31.29
CA LEU A 617 -21.38 17.71 -31.96
C LEU A 617 -20.56 18.61 -32.88
N SER A 618 -19.33 18.19 -33.20
CA SER A 618 -18.59 18.88 -34.25
C SER A 618 -19.29 18.69 -35.60
N PRO A 619 -19.23 19.66 -36.53
CA PRO A 619 -19.84 19.51 -37.85
C PRO A 619 -19.19 18.37 -38.65
N GLY A 620 -19.99 17.65 -39.44
CA GLY A 620 -19.50 16.60 -40.32
C GLY A 620 -20.65 15.94 -41.10
N ALA A 621 -20.30 15.23 -42.16
CA ALA A 621 -21.27 14.56 -43.02
C ALA A 621 -22.09 13.52 -42.25
N ASN A 622 -23.41 13.53 -42.45
CA ASN A 622 -24.39 12.62 -41.84
C ASN A 622 -24.52 12.69 -40.30
N LYS A 623 -23.78 13.56 -39.63
CA LYS A 623 -23.85 13.71 -38.17
C LYS A 623 -25.14 14.36 -37.71
N ILE A 624 -25.61 13.95 -36.54
CA ILE A 624 -26.65 14.68 -35.81
C ILE A 624 -26.07 15.98 -35.19
N ALA A 625 -26.94 16.93 -34.82
CA ALA A 625 -26.50 18.23 -34.35
C ALA A 625 -25.95 18.24 -32.90
N ALA A 626 -26.36 17.29 -32.06
CA ALA A 626 -25.98 17.19 -30.65
C ALA A 626 -26.13 15.73 -30.18
N ASP A 627 -25.33 15.35 -29.17
CA ASP A 627 -25.46 14.05 -28.50
C ASP A 627 -26.90 13.87 -27.96
N PRO A 628 -27.54 12.72 -28.19
CA PRO A 628 -28.97 12.58 -27.88
C PRO A 628 -29.24 12.36 -26.39
N ALA A 629 -28.22 12.13 -25.56
CA ALA A 629 -28.31 11.88 -24.11
C ALA A 629 -29.25 10.72 -23.72
N ILE A 630 -29.43 9.75 -24.62
CA ILE A 630 -30.26 8.56 -24.41
C ILE A 630 -29.53 7.31 -24.91
N GLN A 631 -29.64 6.22 -24.15
CA GLN A 631 -29.21 4.91 -24.59
C GLN A 631 -30.18 4.38 -25.65
N ASP A 632 -29.65 4.01 -26.79
CA ASP A 632 -30.41 3.46 -27.92
C ASP A 632 -30.54 1.92 -27.90
N ARG A 633 -30.25 1.27 -26.76
CA ARG A 633 -30.40 -0.20 -26.54
C ARG A 633 -31.86 -0.66 -26.44
N GLY A 634 -32.72 -0.13 -27.30
CA GLY A 634 -34.15 -0.45 -27.42
C GLY A 634 -35.05 0.07 -26.28
N ALA A 635 -34.48 0.56 -25.19
CA ALA A 635 -35.21 1.08 -24.04
C ALA A 635 -35.28 2.63 -23.98
N GLY A 636 -34.41 3.35 -24.71
CA GLY A 636 -34.41 4.82 -24.75
C GLY A 636 -34.13 5.46 -23.39
N LEU A 637 -33.23 4.85 -22.59
CA LEU A 637 -33.00 5.27 -21.21
C LEU A 637 -32.11 6.53 -21.18
N PRO A 638 -32.51 7.60 -20.49
CA PRO A 638 -31.68 8.79 -20.42
C PRO A 638 -30.40 8.52 -19.62
N TYR A 639 -29.33 9.18 -20.02
CA TYR A 639 -28.09 9.29 -19.24
C TYR A 639 -27.68 10.75 -19.11
N SER A 640 -26.83 11.03 -18.12
CA SER A 640 -26.26 12.35 -17.92
C SER A 640 -24.80 12.19 -17.54
N VAL A 641 -23.92 12.72 -18.36
CA VAL A 641 -22.48 12.76 -18.13
C VAL A 641 -22.06 14.22 -18.17
N SER A 642 -21.47 14.68 -17.07
CA SER A 642 -20.74 15.94 -17.04
C SER A 642 -19.30 15.66 -17.46
N GLY A 643 -18.84 16.30 -18.53
CA GLY A 643 -17.48 16.09 -19.04
C GLY A 643 -16.42 16.42 -18.00
N LEU A 644 -15.39 15.58 -17.92
CA LEU A 644 -14.22 15.74 -17.07
C LEU A 644 -13.10 16.54 -17.74
N GLY A 645 -13.17 16.73 -19.06
CA GLY A 645 -12.10 17.32 -19.87
C GLY A 645 -10.96 16.34 -20.18
N PHE A 646 -10.11 16.71 -21.14
CA PHE A 646 -8.99 15.88 -21.63
C PHE A 646 -7.99 15.54 -20.51
N ASP A 647 -7.52 16.54 -19.77
CA ASP A 647 -6.46 16.39 -18.75
C ASP A 647 -6.73 15.26 -17.74
N LEU A 648 -7.99 15.02 -17.37
CA LEU A 648 -8.38 13.97 -16.43
C LEU A 648 -8.74 12.66 -17.13
N ALA A 649 -9.49 12.75 -18.24
CA ALA A 649 -9.94 11.59 -18.99
C ALA A 649 -8.75 10.79 -19.57
N GLU A 650 -7.72 11.47 -20.09
CA GLU A 650 -6.54 10.81 -20.66
C GLU A 650 -5.71 10.08 -19.60
N GLN A 651 -5.64 10.61 -18.37
CA GLN A 651 -4.93 9.97 -17.25
C GLN A 651 -5.65 8.71 -16.78
N ILE A 652 -6.99 8.78 -16.64
CA ILE A 652 -7.82 7.60 -16.32
C ILE A 652 -7.67 6.53 -17.41
N THR A 653 -7.75 6.95 -18.67
CA THR A 653 -7.75 6.05 -19.82
C THR A 653 -6.41 5.37 -20.00
N PHE A 654 -5.28 6.08 -19.89
CA PHE A 654 -3.95 5.49 -20.08
C PHE A 654 -3.63 4.48 -18.98
N LYS A 655 -3.91 4.82 -17.71
CA LYS A 655 -3.73 3.88 -16.59
C LYS A 655 -4.57 2.63 -16.76
N ALA A 656 -5.80 2.79 -17.26
CA ALA A 656 -6.68 1.67 -17.53
C ALA A 656 -6.15 0.80 -18.67
N GLU A 657 -5.70 1.39 -19.78
CA GLU A 657 -5.01 0.67 -20.86
C GLU A 657 -3.84 -0.15 -20.31
N VAL A 658 -2.95 0.46 -19.53
CA VAL A 658 -1.80 -0.26 -18.95
C VAL A 658 -2.26 -1.41 -18.04
N LEU A 659 -3.38 -1.30 -17.34
CA LEU A 659 -3.96 -2.34 -16.48
C LEU A 659 -4.69 -3.47 -17.24
N LEU A 660 -5.12 -3.25 -18.47
CA LEU A 660 -5.80 -4.26 -19.27
C LEU A 660 -4.86 -5.43 -19.59
N THR A 661 -5.43 -6.62 -19.71
CA THR A 661 -4.72 -7.81 -20.16
C THR A 661 -5.01 -8.10 -21.65
N PRO A 662 -4.23 -8.95 -22.32
CA PRO A 662 -4.31 -9.09 -23.78
C PRO A 662 -5.69 -9.44 -24.33
N ASN A 663 -6.50 -10.20 -23.58
CA ASN A 663 -7.86 -10.59 -23.99
C ASN A 663 -8.93 -9.83 -23.24
N ALA A 664 -8.65 -8.58 -22.86
CA ALA A 664 -9.59 -7.78 -22.11
C ALA A 664 -10.89 -7.54 -22.88
N LEU A 665 -12.00 -7.42 -22.15
CA LEU A 665 -13.31 -7.04 -22.68
C LEU A 665 -13.66 -5.59 -22.30
N PHE A 666 -14.63 -4.96 -22.97
CA PHE A 666 -15.09 -3.62 -22.58
C PHE A 666 -15.55 -3.55 -21.12
N SER A 667 -16.14 -4.64 -20.61
CA SER A 667 -16.52 -4.74 -19.20
C SER A 667 -15.34 -4.69 -18.22
N GLU A 668 -14.17 -5.17 -18.63
CA GLU A 668 -12.95 -5.15 -17.80
C GLU A 668 -12.29 -3.76 -17.85
N MET A 669 -12.34 -3.10 -19.01
CA MET A 669 -11.95 -1.69 -19.14
C MET A 669 -12.84 -0.76 -18.29
N ARG A 670 -14.14 -1.02 -18.26
CA ARG A 670 -15.06 -0.36 -17.32
C ARG A 670 -14.62 -0.55 -15.87
N ASN A 671 -14.32 -1.78 -15.46
CA ASN A 671 -13.90 -2.03 -14.08
C ASN A 671 -12.58 -1.34 -13.74
N ALA A 672 -11.58 -1.39 -14.64
CA ALA A 672 -10.29 -0.74 -14.44
C ALA A 672 -10.44 0.77 -14.26
N THR A 673 -11.18 1.45 -15.14
CA THR A 673 -11.41 2.90 -15.06
C THR A 673 -12.17 3.33 -13.79
N ILE A 674 -13.18 2.56 -13.36
CA ILE A 674 -13.89 2.81 -12.09
C ILE A 674 -12.93 2.67 -10.89
N LEU A 675 -12.14 1.59 -10.84
CA LEU A 675 -11.22 1.36 -9.71
C LEU A 675 -10.10 2.41 -9.64
N ILE A 676 -9.60 2.88 -10.80
CA ILE A 676 -8.69 4.02 -10.85
C ILE A 676 -9.38 5.25 -10.26
N ALA A 677 -10.60 5.55 -10.70
CA ALA A 677 -11.33 6.72 -10.22
C ALA A 677 -11.61 6.67 -8.70
N GLU A 678 -12.04 5.52 -8.18
CA GLU A 678 -12.24 5.29 -6.75
C GLU A 678 -10.95 5.46 -5.93
N THR A 679 -9.79 5.14 -6.52
CA THR A 679 -8.49 5.17 -5.84
C THR A 679 -7.83 6.56 -5.90
N GLU A 680 -8.19 7.38 -6.88
CA GLU A 680 -7.45 8.59 -7.26
C GLU A 680 -8.24 9.88 -7.12
N TYR A 681 -9.54 9.82 -7.28
CA TYR A 681 -10.40 10.98 -7.44
C TYR A 681 -11.59 10.91 -6.49
N THR A 682 -12.53 11.83 -6.62
CA THR A 682 -13.70 11.93 -5.75
C THR A 682 -14.86 11.10 -6.30
N ALA A 683 -15.94 10.98 -5.51
CA ALA A 683 -17.16 10.33 -5.96
C ALA A 683 -17.78 10.99 -7.22
N TYR A 684 -17.48 12.27 -7.48
CA TYR A 684 -17.93 12.97 -8.68
C TYR A 684 -17.33 12.36 -9.94
N GLU A 685 -16.00 12.14 -9.98
CA GLU A 685 -15.33 11.51 -11.12
C GLU A 685 -15.79 10.06 -11.30
N VAL A 686 -15.98 9.32 -10.21
CA VAL A 686 -16.51 7.94 -10.24
C VAL A 686 -17.89 7.90 -10.90
N GLU A 687 -18.78 8.83 -10.53
CA GLU A 687 -20.10 8.97 -11.14
C GLU A 687 -19.99 9.22 -12.64
N GLN A 688 -19.14 10.16 -13.09
CA GLN A 688 -19.03 10.49 -14.51
C GLN A 688 -18.45 9.33 -15.33
N VAL A 689 -17.44 8.62 -14.80
CA VAL A 689 -16.87 7.42 -15.44
C VAL A 689 -17.94 6.33 -15.59
N MET A 690 -18.69 6.03 -14.52
CA MET A 690 -19.75 5.02 -14.54
C MET A 690 -20.89 5.41 -15.48
N ASN A 691 -21.31 6.68 -15.50
CA ASN A 691 -22.37 7.17 -16.37
C ASN A 691 -21.94 7.20 -17.84
N ALA A 692 -20.67 7.47 -18.16
CA ALA A 692 -20.15 7.38 -19.53
C ALA A 692 -20.17 5.93 -20.03
N TRP A 693 -19.75 4.96 -19.21
CA TRP A 693 -19.84 3.54 -19.58
C TRP A 693 -21.28 3.06 -19.72
N TYR A 694 -22.15 3.51 -18.82
CA TYR A 694 -23.57 3.26 -18.95
C TYR A 694 -24.08 3.84 -20.28
N ALA A 695 -23.77 5.07 -20.64
CA ALA A 695 -24.23 5.68 -21.89
C ALA A 695 -23.92 4.84 -23.15
N VAL A 696 -22.75 4.20 -23.20
CA VAL A 696 -22.35 3.30 -24.29
C VAL A 696 -22.78 1.83 -24.09
N GLY A 697 -23.70 1.57 -23.17
CA GLY A 697 -24.34 0.26 -23.00
C GLY A 697 -23.50 -0.81 -22.30
N VAL A 698 -22.42 -0.44 -21.62
CA VAL A 698 -21.54 -1.37 -20.90
C VAL A 698 -21.76 -1.20 -19.40
N GLY A 699 -22.46 -2.14 -18.76
CA GLY A 699 -22.73 -2.16 -17.31
C GLY A 699 -23.85 -1.20 -16.84
N GLU A 700 -24.05 -1.12 -15.53
CA GLU A 700 -25.16 -0.38 -14.90
C GLU A 700 -24.88 1.13 -14.75
N GLN A 701 -25.93 1.94 -14.55
CA GLN A 701 -25.78 3.37 -14.25
C GLN A 701 -25.17 3.56 -12.85
N TYR A 702 -24.48 4.69 -12.63
CA TYR A 702 -24.12 5.07 -11.27
C TYR A 702 -25.38 5.23 -10.43
N VAL A 703 -25.40 4.57 -9.27
CA VAL A 703 -26.43 4.78 -8.27
C VAL A 703 -25.77 5.55 -7.14
N ALA A 704 -26.08 6.85 -7.07
CA ALA A 704 -25.63 7.67 -5.96
C ALA A 704 -26.09 7.05 -4.63
N PRO A 705 -25.27 7.09 -3.57
CA PRO A 705 -25.75 6.84 -2.21
C PRO A 705 -26.99 7.70 -1.96
N ASP A 706 -27.98 7.19 -1.22
CA ASP A 706 -29.23 7.94 -1.05
C ASP A 706 -28.96 9.37 -0.52
N PRO A 707 -29.63 10.39 -1.09
CA PRO A 707 -29.45 11.78 -0.65
C PRO A 707 -29.83 11.91 0.82
N ASN A 708 -29.14 12.82 1.53
CA ASN A 708 -29.29 13.04 2.97
C ASN A 708 -28.76 11.90 3.85
N ILE A 709 -27.92 11.01 3.33
CA ILE A 709 -27.14 10.10 4.19
C ILE A 709 -25.82 10.76 4.56
N LEU A 710 -25.68 11.08 5.85
CA LEU A 710 -24.41 11.40 6.49
C LEU A 710 -23.72 10.08 6.91
N LEU A 711 -22.45 9.93 6.55
CA LEU A 711 -21.62 8.76 6.85
C LEU A 711 -20.29 9.19 7.48
N TYR A 712 -19.76 8.37 8.38
CA TYR A 712 -18.34 8.47 8.74
C TYR A 712 -17.48 8.06 7.54
N GLU A 713 -16.42 8.82 7.23
CA GLU A 713 -15.37 8.34 6.32
C GLU A 713 -14.59 7.25 7.06
N SER A 714 -14.64 6.02 6.55
CA SER A 714 -14.29 4.82 7.32
C SER A 714 -12.84 4.84 7.81
N THR A 715 -12.66 5.03 9.12
CA THR A 715 -11.40 4.83 9.84
C THR A 715 -11.69 4.18 11.19
N THR A 716 -11.28 2.93 11.39
CA THR A 716 -11.10 2.39 12.73
C THR A 716 -9.79 2.96 13.28
N SER A 717 -9.86 3.67 14.41
CA SER A 717 -8.71 4.37 14.99
C SER A 717 -8.50 3.91 16.42
N MET A 718 -7.26 3.53 16.73
CA MET A 718 -6.76 3.37 18.09
C MET A 718 -5.89 4.58 18.42
N VAL A 719 -5.98 5.08 19.65
CA VAL A 719 -5.16 6.18 20.15
C VAL A 719 -4.59 5.79 21.49
N ASN A 720 -3.30 6.09 21.72
CA ASN A 720 -2.73 5.94 23.05
C ASN A 720 -3.19 7.11 23.90
N GLU A 721 -3.42 6.84 25.17
CA GLU A 721 -3.65 7.87 26.16
C GLU A 721 -2.35 8.65 26.40
N LYS A 722 -1.26 7.93 26.70
CA LYS A 722 0.11 8.46 26.76
C LYS A 722 0.46 9.42 25.64
N THR A 723 0.95 10.59 26.02
CA THR A 723 1.56 11.55 25.09
C THR A 723 3.09 11.49 25.14
N ALA A 724 3.75 12.18 24.20
CA ALA A 724 5.21 12.31 24.21
C ALA A 724 5.73 13.30 25.26
N THR A 725 4.82 13.99 25.95
CA THR A 725 5.08 15.07 26.91
C THR A 725 4.51 14.66 28.28
N THR A 726 5.17 15.10 29.34
CA THR A 726 4.84 14.70 30.72
C THR A 726 4.07 15.81 31.42
N GLY A 727 2.91 15.50 32.02
CA GLY A 727 2.16 16.41 32.89
C GLY A 727 0.64 16.26 32.79
N CYS A 728 -0.06 16.80 33.80
CA CYS A 728 -1.49 16.60 34.03
C CYS A 728 -2.46 17.23 32.99
N ASN A 729 -1.97 17.89 31.95
CA ASN A 729 -2.82 18.55 30.92
C ASN A 729 -2.48 18.09 29.51
N GLU A 730 -1.80 16.96 29.39
CA GLU A 730 -1.38 16.41 28.12
C GLU A 730 -2.54 15.64 27.47
N PHE A 731 -2.64 15.73 26.14
CA PHE A 731 -3.70 15.07 25.39
C PHE A 731 -3.25 14.69 23.98
N ASN A 732 -3.87 13.64 23.44
CA ASN A 732 -3.81 13.30 22.02
C ASN A 732 -5.06 13.80 21.31
N THR A 733 -4.99 13.96 19.98
CA THR A 733 -6.15 14.36 19.18
C THR A 733 -6.40 13.40 18.03
N ILE A 734 -7.68 13.19 17.75
CA ILE A 734 -8.17 12.42 16.60
C ILE A 734 -9.12 13.30 15.81
N THR A 735 -8.96 13.33 14.50
CA THR A 735 -9.94 13.95 13.59
C THR A 735 -10.86 12.88 13.02
N VAL A 736 -12.17 13.07 13.16
CA VAL A 736 -13.20 12.22 12.57
C VAL A 736 -13.93 13.00 11.48
N SER A 737 -14.02 12.42 10.29
CA SER A 737 -14.64 13.05 9.12
C SER A 737 -16.02 12.47 8.85
N ILE A 738 -16.99 13.33 8.57
CA ILE A 738 -18.36 12.97 8.20
C ILE A 738 -18.65 13.54 6.83
N THR A 739 -19.12 12.69 5.93
CA THR A 739 -19.40 13.04 4.54
C THR A 739 -20.85 12.80 4.18
N ALA A 740 -21.34 13.57 3.21
CA ALA A 740 -22.63 13.40 2.58
C ALA A 740 -22.45 13.51 1.07
N ALA A 741 -22.96 12.53 0.30
CA ALA A 741 -22.90 12.57 -1.16
C ALA A 741 -23.71 13.74 -1.75
N SER A 742 -24.86 14.03 -1.15
CA SER A 742 -25.65 15.24 -1.37
C SER A 742 -26.61 15.47 -0.21
N VAL A 743 -27.02 16.71 -0.03
CA VAL A 743 -27.91 17.16 1.05
C VAL A 743 -29.03 17.96 0.41
N THR A 744 -30.21 17.37 0.27
CA THR A 744 -31.38 18.04 -0.32
C THR A 744 -32.21 18.77 0.73
N THR A 745 -32.01 18.47 2.02
CA THR A 745 -32.59 19.18 3.16
C THR A 745 -31.52 19.33 4.21
N ALA A 746 -31.33 20.52 4.77
CA ALA A 746 -30.28 20.75 5.77
C ALA A 746 -30.42 19.78 6.96
N GLN A 747 -29.30 19.23 7.41
CA GLN A 747 -29.24 18.24 8.49
C GLN A 747 -28.18 18.62 9.51
N THR A 748 -28.38 18.18 10.74
CA THR A 748 -27.39 18.35 11.81
C THR A 748 -27.08 16.98 12.41
N ALA A 749 -25.83 16.56 12.33
CA ALA A 749 -25.30 15.44 13.08
C ALA A 749 -24.95 15.95 14.49
N THR A 750 -25.78 15.63 15.48
CA THR A 750 -25.48 15.89 16.89
C THR A 750 -24.90 14.63 17.50
N PHE A 751 -23.72 14.74 18.11
CA PHE A 751 -23.00 13.58 18.62
C PHE A 751 -23.51 13.17 20.01
N THR A 752 -23.66 11.86 20.21
CA THR A 752 -23.93 11.24 21.51
C THR A 752 -22.92 10.13 21.77
N PHE A 753 -22.66 9.86 23.05
CA PHE A 753 -21.60 8.96 23.51
C PHE A 753 -22.11 7.94 24.53
N ASP A 754 -23.43 7.73 24.60
CA ASP A 754 -24.11 6.96 25.66
C ASP A 754 -23.71 5.47 25.71
N ASP A 755 -23.10 4.96 24.64
CA ASP A 755 -22.62 3.58 24.52
C ASP A 755 -21.09 3.46 24.76
N SER A 756 -20.41 4.57 25.13
CA SER A 756 -18.96 4.58 25.38
C SER A 756 -18.66 3.93 26.73
N THR A 757 -17.49 3.30 26.83
CA THR A 757 -16.94 2.95 28.15
C THR A 757 -16.20 4.15 28.75
N ALA A 758 -15.55 4.93 27.88
CA ALA A 758 -14.93 6.21 28.24
C ALA A 758 -15.97 7.30 28.53
N THR A 759 -15.62 8.19 29.44
CA THR A 759 -16.40 9.26 30.04
C THR A 759 -16.09 10.61 29.38
N LEU A 760 -17.11 11.20 28.75
CA LEU A 760 -17.00 12.53 28.12
C LEU A 760 -16.76 13.63 29.18
N GLY A 761 -15.71 14.41 29.00
CA GLY A 761 -15.27 15.49 29.87
C GLY A 761 -14.28 15.06 30.95
N GLU A 762 -14.00 13.75 31.08
CA GLU A 762 -12.97 13.17 31.94
C GLU A 762 -11.88 12.59 31.03
N ASP A 763 -12.18 11.51 30.30
CA ASP A 763 -11.19 10.77 29.49
C ASP A 763 -11.05 11.38 28.07
N PHE A 764 -12.11 12.02 27.58
CA PHE A 764 -12.08 12.69 26.28
C PHE A 764 -13.04 13.87 26.17
N ASP A 765 -12.75 14.78 25.24
CA ASP A 765 -13.60 15.91 24.86
C ASP A 765 -13.86 15.94 23.35
N VAL A 766 -14.93 16.62 22.92
CA VAL A 766 -15.31 16.74 21.50
C VAL A 766 -15.56 18.19 21.07
N SER A 767 -14.99 18.58 19.93
CA SER A 767 -15.19 19.91 19.36
C SER A 767 -15.21 19.89 17.83
N PRO A 768 -16.30 20.37 17.18
CA PRO A 768 -17.58 20.77 17.75
C PRO A 768 -18.45 19.56 18.14
N SER A 769 -19.38 19.73 19.09
CA SER A 769 -20.34 18.68 19.50
C SER A 769 -21.45 18.37 18.47
N SER A 770 -21.49 19.10 17.36
CA SER A 770 -22.38 18.83 16.24
C SER A 770 -21.86 19.42 14.93
N LEU A 771 -22.27 18.82 13.81
CA LEU A 771 -21.97 19.30 12.47
C LEU A 771 -23.26 19.54 11.68
N THR A 772 -23.46 20.77 11.21
CA THR A 772 -24.59 21.12 10.34
C THR A 772 -24.17 21.06 8.89
N PHE A 773 -24.89 20.29 8.08
CA PHE A 773 -24.73 20.19 6.64
C PHE A 773 -25.87 20.96 5.95
N ASP A 774 -25.51 22.05 5.27
CA ASP A 774 -26.45 22.84 4.48
C ASP A 774 -26.81 22.13 3.18
N VAL A 775 -27.88 22.61 2.52
CA VAL A 775 -28.30 22.06 1.23
C VAL A 775 -27.15 22.15 0.22
N SER A 776 -26.74 21.01 -0.31
CA SER A 776 -25.65 20.87 -1.27
C SER A 776 -25.99 19.80 -2.30
N ALA A 777 -25.86 20.16 -3.58
CA ALA A 777 -26.03 19.22 -4.69
C ALA A 777 -24.74 18.42 -4.97
N THR A 778 -23.62 18.79 -4.36
CA THR A 778 -22.33 18.11 -4.47
C THR A 778 -21.92 17.49 -3.13
N PRO A 779 -20.99 16.53 -3.12
CA PRO A 779 -20.47 15.96 -1.88
C PRO A 779 -19.92 17.03 -0.92
N VAL A 780 -20.15 16.85 0.38
CA VAL A 780 -19.65 17.74 1.45
C VAL A 780 -19.09 16.89 2.57
N THR A 781 -17.83 17.15 2.95
CA THR A 781 -17.18 16.57 4.14
C THR A 781 -16.98 17.64 5.20
N LYS A 782 -17.23 17.31 6.47
CA LYS A 782 -16.97 18.14 7.64
C LYS A 782 -16.28 17.30 8.72
N GLU A 783 -15.47 17.96 9.54
CA GLU A 783 -14.61 17.28 10.52
C GLU A 783 -14.98 17.66 11.94
N VAL A 784 -14.76 16.72 12.86
CA VAL A 784 -14.86 16.90 14.31
C VAL A 784 -13.58 16.39 14.95
N THR A 785 -13.08 17.13 15.94
CA THR A 785 -11.88 16.77 16.70
C THR A 785 -12.30 16.16 18.03
N ILE A 786 -11.73 15.00 18.34
CA ILE A 786 -11.79 14.34 19.64
C ILE A 786 -10.44 14.55 20.31
N THR A 787 -10.46 15.06 21.53
CA THR A 787 -9.30 15.22 22.40
C THR A 787 -9.33 14.10 23.42
N VAL A 788 -8.29 13.30 23.54
CA VAL A 788 -8.18 12.22 24.55
C VAL A 788 -7.14 12.64 25.57
N TYR A 789 -7.52 12.69 26.85
CA TYR A 789 -6.65 13.13 27.94
C TYR A 789 -5.79 11.98 28.43
N ASN A 790 -4.58 12.30 28.87
CA ASN A 790 -3.75 11.40 29.68
C ASN A 790 -4.02 11.69 31.15
N ASP A 791 -4.70 10.76 31.81
CA ASP A 791 -4.83 10.75 33.25
C ASP A 791 -3.87 9.73 33.89
N GLY A 792 -4.08 9.46 35.17
CA GLY A 792 -3.26 8.56 35.99
C GLY A 792 -4.13 7.50 36.68
N ILE A 793 -5.31 7.24 36.13
CA ILE A 793 -6.33 6.37 36.70
C ILE A 793 -6.06 4.95 36.24
N ILE A 794 -5.89 4.04 37.20
CA ILE A 794 -5.73 2.63 36.85
C ILE A 794 -7.06 2.05 36.38
N GLU A 795 -7.22 1.98 35.07
CA GLU A 795 -8.31 1.28 34.42
C GLU A 795 -7.78 0.36 33.31
N GLY A 796 -8.56 0.14 32.26
CA GLY A 796 -8.10 -0.65 31.14
C GLY A 796 -8.76 -0.16 29.87
N ASN A 797 -8.17 -0.51 28.73
CA ASN A 797 -8.54 0.03 27.42
C ASN A 797 -10.05 0.27 27.25
N GLU A 798 -10.36 1.51 26.92
CA GLU A 798 -11.71 2.00 26.80
C GLU A 798 -12.11 2.26 25.35
N THR A 799 -13.39 2.55 25.14
CA THR A 799 -13.96 2.85 23.84
C THR A 799 -14.81 4.11 23.88
N ILE A 800 -14.52 5.02 22.95
CA ILE A 800 -15.41 6.13 22.61
C ILE A 800 -16.36 5.63 21.51
N GLN A 801 -17.64 5.49 21.86
CA GLN A 801 -18.69 5.11 20.93
C GLN A 801 -19.43 6.36 20.46
N MET A 802 -18.87 7.01 19.44
CA MET A 802 -19.43 8.21 18.84
C MET A 802 -20.62 7.86 17.95
N ASN A 803 -21.78 8.40 18.30
CA ASN A 803 -23.04 8.12 17.61
C ASN A 803 -23.69 9.42 17.12
N PHE A 804 -24.44 9.36 16.02
CA PHE A 804 -25.40 10.42 15.69
C PHE A 804 -26.60 9.86 14.91
N LEU A 805 -27.72 10.56 14.94
CA LEU A 805 -28.92 10.21 14.17
C LEU A 805 -28.86 10.83 12.77
N ASN A 806 -28.94 9.98 11.74
CA ASN A 806 -29.04 10.42 10.35
C ASN A 806 -30.51 10.59 9.94
N GLY A 807 -31.11 11.71 10.37
CA GLY A 807 -32.51 12.05 10.07
C GLY A 807 -33.48 11.83 11.25
N PRO A 808 -34.79 11.94 11.02
CA PRO A 808 -35.80 11.94 12.10
C PRO A 808 -36.17 10.55 12.62
N ASN A 809 -35.73 9.47 11.96
CA ASN A 809 -36.04 8.11 12.36
C ASN A 809 -35.06 7.63 13.44
N PRO A 810 -35.55 7.15 14.60
CA PRO A 810 -34.69 6.65 15.68
C PRO A 810 -33.83 5.42 15.33
N GLU A 811 -34.15 4.72 14.23
CA GLU A 811 -33.41 3.53 13.78
C GLU A 811 -32.20 3.88 12.89
N ASP A 812 -32.10 5.12 12.39
CA ASP A 812 -31.02 5.58 11.51
C ASP A 812 -29.79 6.10 12.29
N VAL A 813 -29.37 5.35 13.31
CA VAL A 813 -28.17 5.67 14.09
C VAL A 813 -26.93 5.33 13.27
N ARG A 814 -25.97 6.26 13.22
CA ARG A 814 -24.61 6.05 12.72
C ARG A 814 -23.68 5.91 13.92
N LYS A 815 -22.74 4.98 13.84
CA LYS A 815 -21.87 4.58 14.94
C LYS A 815 -20.42 4.54 14.45
N GLN A 816 -19.51 5.10 15.24
CA GLN A 816 -18.07 5.01 15.08
C GLN A 816 -17.46 4.65 16.44
N THR A 817 -16.61 3.63 16.46
CA THR A 817 -15.89 3.22 17.67
C THR A 817 -14.44 3.63 17.55
N ILE A 818 -13.90 4.21 18.61
CA ILE A 818 -12.48 4.56 18.77
C ILE A 818 -12.03 3.88 20.06
N THR A 819 -10.86 3.24 20.04
CA THR A 819 -10.28 2.60 21.23
C THR A 819 -9.20 3.47 21.82
N ILE A 820 -9.31 3.76 23.12
CA ILE A 820 -8.26 4.40 23.92
C ILE A 820 -7.39 3.27 24.51
N LEU A 821 -6.08 3.35 24.29
CA LEU A 821 -5.11 2.45 24.89
C LEU A 821 -4.53 3.12 26.13
N ASP A 822 -4.89 2.58 27.28
CA ASP A 822 -4.55 3.04 28.62
C ASP A 822 -3.14 2.55 29.03
N ASP A 823 -2.33 3.45 29.58
CA ASP A 823 -0.98 3.13 30.06
C ASP A 823 -0.80 3.12 31.58
N ASP A 824 -1.89 3.18 32.34
CA ASP A 824 -1.91 3.13 33.80
C ASP A 824 -2.11 1.71 34.33
N TYR A 825 -1.38 1.38 35.39
CA TYR A 825 -1.33 0.04 35.95
C TYR A 825 -0.89 0.06 37.40
N VAL A 826 -1.19 -1.04 38.13
CA VAL A 826 -0.61 -1.28 39.45
C VAL A 826 0.84 -1.75 39.26
N PRO A 827 1.87 -0.96 39.62
CA PRO A 827 3.26 -1.38 39.42
C PRO A 827 3.63 -2.53 40.34
N SER A 828 4.45 -3.44 39.84
CA SER A 828 5.18 -4.38 40.70
C SER A 828 6.45 -3.70 41.22
N ILE A 829 6.56 -3.56 42.53
CA ILE A 829 7.55 -2.69 43.19
C ILE A 829 8.72 -3.51 43.77
N GLY A 830 9.94 -3.01 43.57
CA GLY A 830 11.16 -3.39 44.27
C GLY A 830 12.25 -4.01 43.39
N ALA A 831 13.29 -4.55 44.03
CA ALA A 831 14.49 -5.04 43.36
C ALA A 831 14.43 -6.54 43.06
N GLY A 832 14.41 -6.90 41.77
CA GLY A 832 14.59 -8.28 41.32
C GLY A 832 13.70 -8.67 40.13
N THR A 833 13.85 -9.92 39.71
CA THR A 833 13.05 -10.51 38.63
C THR A 833 11.78 -11.13 39.23
N ILE A 834 10.62 -10.79 38.66
CA ILE A 834 9.31 -11.35 38.99
C ILE A 834 8.81 -12.26 37.87
N GLU A 835 7.88 -13.15 38.23
CA GLU A 835 7.17 -14.03 37.31
C GLU A 835 5.84 -13.37 36.90
N LEU A 836 5.63 -13.18 35.58
CA LEU A 836 4.41 -12.61 35.00
C LEU A 836 3.45 -13.69 34.50
N LEU A 837 3.98 -14.80 34.02
CA LEU A 837 3.24 -15.96 33.54
C LEU A 837 4.07 -17.20 33.80
N SER A 838 3.46 -18.25 34.35
CA SER A 838 4.05 -19.58 34.44
C SER A 838 3.00 -20.62 34.09
N GLU A 839 3.33 -21.53 33.19
CA GLU A 839 2.46 -22.59 32.72
C GLU A 839 3.26 -23.86 32.39
N SER A 840 2.92 -24.96 33.06
CA SER A 840 3.56 -26.29 32.89
C SER A 840 2.68 -27.29 32.14
N PHE A 841 1.47 -26.90 31.73
CA PHE A 841 0.50 -27.71 30.98
C PHE A 841 0.17 -29.08 31.61
N ASP A 842 0.25 -29.18 32.94
CA ASP A 842 0.01 -30.44 33.71
C ASP A 842 -1.46 -30.88 33.77
N ASP A 843 -2.40 -30.06 33.28
CA ASP A 843 -3.83 -30.34 33.24
C ASP A 843 -4.28 -30.95 31.89
N SER A 844 -5.42 -31.63 31.89
CA SER A 844 -5.96 -32.26 30.67
C SER A 844 -6.70 -31.32 29.72
N ASP A 845 -6.93 -30.08 30.16
CA ASP A 845 -7.66 -29.04 29.42
C ASP A 845 -6.73 -27.84 29.19
N ALA A 846 -7.07 -26.98 28.22
CA ALA A 846 -6.32 -25.74 27.99
C ALA A 846 -6.31 -24.88 29.27
N PRO A 847 -5.17 -24.25 29.62
CA PRO A 847 -5.11 -23.38 30.77
C PRO A 847 -6.17 -22.27 30.72
N THR A 848 -6.66 -21.87 31.90
CA THR A 848 -7.72 -20.86 31.97
C THR A 848 -7.26 -19.54 31.33
N GLY A 849 -8.05 -19.04 30.37
CA GLY A 849 -7.76 -17.80 29.64
C GLY A 849 -6.90 -17.97 28.38
N TRP A 850 -6.41 -19.18 28.08
CA TRP A 850 -5.74 -19.49 26.83
C TRP A 850 -6.75 -19.91 25.76
N ILE A 851 -6.43 -19.63 24.49
CA ILE A 851 -7.28 -19.92 23.34
C ILE A 851 -6.56 -20.93 22.44
N VAL A 852 -7.29 -21.98 22.06
CA VAL A 852 -6.87 -22.90 21.00
C VAL A 852 -7.69 -22.58 19.75
N ASP A 853 -7.11 -21.81 18.83
CA ASP A 853 -7.78 -21.49 17.57
C ASP A 853 -7.62 -22.64 16.58
N SER A 854 -8.72 -23.36 16.34
CA SER A 854 -8.76 -24.58 15.54
C SER A 854 -9.93 -24.59 14.54
N ALA A 855 -10.43 -23.41 14.16
CA ALA A 855 -11.76 -23.24 13.56
C ALA A 855 -12.06 -24.13 12.34
N PHE A 856 -11.06 -24.62 11.59
CA PHE A 856 -11.26 -25.55 10.46
C PHE A 856 -10.11 -26.57 10.23
N ASP A 857 -9.31 -26.89 11.25
CA ASP A 857 -8.10 -27.72 11.10
C ASP A 857 -8.24 -29.16 11.66
N VAL A 858 -7.51 -30.11 11.09
CA VAL A 858 -7.32 -31.48 11.61
C VAL A 858 -6.29 -31.53 12.74
N ASN A 859 -5.36 -30.58 12.79
CA ASN A 859 -4.39 -30.40 13.87
C ASN A 859 -5.03 -29.67 15.05
N LYS A 860 -4.79 -30.17 16.26
CA LYS A 860 -5.31 -29.59 17.51
C LYS A 860 -4.24 -29.64 18.58
N TRP A 861 -4.18 -28.61 19.42
CA TRP A 861 -3.40 -28.67 20.65
C TRP A 861 -4.13 -29.53 21.70
N TYR A 862 -3.36 -30.37 22.38
CA TYR A 862 -3.75 -31.27 23.44
C TYR A 862 -2.88 -31.01 24.66
N PHE A 863 -3.48 -31.21 25.82
CA PHE A 863 -2.87 -30.96 27.12
C PHE A 863 -2.85 -32.30 27.87
N ASN A 864 -1.66 -32.76 28.22
CA ASN A 864 -1.49 -34.07 28.83
C ASN A 864 -1.54 -33.93 30.35
N GLY A 865 -2.76 -34.05 30.89
CA GLY A 865 -2.94 -34.36 32.30
C GLY A 865 -2.31 -35.72 32.69
N THR A 866 -2.36 -36.03 34.00
CA THR A 866 -1.82 -37.19 34.77
C THR A 866 -1.51 -38.58 34.14
N ALA A 867 -1.86 -38.87 32.89
CA ALA A 867 -1.47 -40.06 32.13
C ALA A 867 -0.10 -39.95 31.43
N PHE A 868 0.35 -38.73 31.12
CA PHE A 868 1.72 -38.39 30.70
C PHE A 868 2.07 -37.07 31.41
N VAL A 869 3.18 -36.99 32.14
CA VAL A 869 3.68 -35.69 32.64
C VAL A 869 4.42 -35.04 31.48
N GLY A 870 4.01 -33.86 31.01
CA GLY A 870 4.76 -33.12 29.99
C GLY A 870 3.93 -32.23 29.06
N PRO A 871 4.48 -31.89 27.87
CA PRO A 871 4.18 -30.67 27.11
C PRO A 871 2.75 -30.61 26.57
N SER A 872 2.26 -29.40 26.31
CA SER A 872 1.19 -29.18 25.33
C SER A 872 1.68 -29.58 23.95
N PHE A 873 0.90 -30.33 23.20
CA PHE A 873 1.36 -31.02 21.97
C PHE A 873 0.20 -31.24 21.01
N ILE A 874 0.49 -31.64 19.77
CA ILE A 874 -0.53 -31.97 18.76
C ILE A 874 -0.61 -33.50 18.60
N GLU A 875 -1.77 -34.13 18.90
CA GLU A 875 -1.93 -35.61 18.98
C GLU A 875 -1.92 -36.28 17.58
N THR A 876 -1.27 -37.43 17.30
CA THR A 876 -0.49 -38.44 18.07
C THR A 876 1.00 -38.41 17.61
N PRO A 877 2.00 -39.12 18.23
CA PRO A 877 3.38 -39.24 17.70
C PRO A 877 3.51 -40.00 16.35
N THR A 878 2.40 -40.07 15.62
CA THR A 878 2.28 -40.41 14.21
C THR A 878 1.13 -39.57 13.65
N PRO A 879 1.40 -38.38 13.09
CA PRO A 879 0.36 -37.49 12.58
C PRO A 879 -0.44 -38.17 11.44
N ILE A 880 -1.77 -38.03 11.43
CA ILE A 880 -2.58 -38.40 10.27
C ILE A 880 -2.62 -37.19 9.34
N TYR A 881 -1.61 -37.08 8.47
CA TYR A 881 -1.59 -36.12 7.36
C TYR A 881 -2.74 -36.45 6.40
N ASN A 882 -3.73 -35.58 6.28
CA ASN A 882 -4.68 -35.64 5.17
C ASN A 882 -4.17 -34.72 4.06
N GLY A 883 -3.17 -35.19 3.30
CA GLY A 883 -2.36 -34.43 2.34
C GLY A 883 -3.11 -33.73 1.21
N THR A 884 -3.87 -32.68 1.54
CA THR A 884 -4.67 -31.87 0.62
C THR A 884 -4.85 -30.41 1.07
N ALA A 885 -4.22 -29.95 2.15
CA ALA A 885 -4.28 -28.57 2.62
C ALA A 885 -3.12 -28.23 3.59
N ILE A 886 -2.42 -27.12 3.33
CA ILE A 886 -1.63 -26.40 4.33
C ILE A 886 -2.53 -26.11 5.52
N SER A 887 -2.07 -26.45 6.71
CA SER A 887 -2.85 -26.41 7.93
C SER A 887 -2.02 -25.78 9.05
N SER A 888 -2.60 -24.90 9.84
CA SER A 888 -1.94 -24.25 10.97
C SER A 888 -2.87 -24.13 12.16
N VAL A 889 -2.36 -24.44 13.36
CA VAL A 889 -3.11 -24.35 14.61
C VAL A 889 -2.35 -23.53 15.64
N ASP A 890 -3.07 -22.64 16.32
CA ASP A 890 -2.49 -21.70 17.27
C ASP A 890 -2.87 -22.04 18.71
N LEU A 891 -1.88 -21.99 19.58
CA LEU A 891 -2.04 -21.89 21.02
C LEU A 891 -1.72 -20.46 21.43
N ILE A 892 -2.74 -19.75 21.88
CA ILE A 892 -2.68 -18.33 22.23
C ILE A 892 -2.80 -18.23 23.75
N SER A 893 -1.83 -17.59 24.40
CA SER A 893 -1.86 -17.35 25.84
C SER A 893 -2.97 -16.37 26.25
N LYS A 894 -3.22 -16.27 27.56
CA LYS A 894 -3.89 -15.10 28.11
C LYS A 894 -3.03 -13.85 27.90
N VAL A 895 -3.64 -12.66 27.92
CA VAL A 895 -2.89 -11.39 27.95
C VAL A 895 -1.95 -11.39 29.17
N VAL A 896 -0.69 -11.08 28.93
CA VAL A 896 0.35 -10.86 29.92
C VAL A 896 0.57 -9.35 30.03
N ASP A 897 0.38 -8.81 31.23
CA ASP A 897 0.62 -7.40 31.50
C ASP A 897 2.03 -7.21 32.04
N ALA A 898 2.89 -6.58 31.25
CA ALA A 898 4.25 -6.21 31.64
C ALA A 898 4.44 -4.69 31.66
N ARG A 899 3.36 -3.91 31.79
CA ARG A 899 3.47 -2.47 32.06
C ARG A 899 4.26 -2.26 33.37
N GLY A 900 5.24 -1.34 33.33
CA GLY A 900 6.23 -1.10 34.38
C GLY A 900 7.30 -2.16 34.58
N ILE A 901 7.32 -3.20 33.75
CA ILE A 901 8.30 -4.27 33.84
C ILE A 901 9.33 -4.09 32.72
N SER A 902 10.60 -4.15 33.09
CA SER A 902 11.72 -4.06 32.15
C SER A 902 12.41 -5.43 31.97
N ASN A 903 13.14 -5.60 30.87
CA ASN A 903 13.88 -6.84 30.59
C ASN A 903 12.97 -8.09 30.59
N VAL A 904 11.81 -7.97 29.96
CA VAL A 904 10.83 -9.05 29.84
C VAL A 904 11.45 -10.21 29.06
N THR A 905 11.58 -11.34 29.73
CA THR A 905 12.21 -12.56 29.25
C THR A 905 11.16 -13.65 29.16
N VAL A 906 11.03 -14.24 27.97
CA VAL A 906 10.18 -15.41 27.73
C VAL A 906 11.08 -16.63 27.63
N SER A 907 10.73 -17.67 28.38
CA SER A 907 11.35 -18.98 28.30
C SER A 907 10.32 -20.10 28.25
N PHE A 908 10.65 -21.18 27.53
CA PHE A 908 9.85 -22.40 27.48
C PHE A 908 10.68 -23.54 26.92
N ASP A 909 10.36 -24.77 27.33
CA ASP A 909 10.90 -25.96 26.70
C ASP A 909 10.11 -26.28 25.44
N TRP A 910 10.80 -26.67 24.38
CA TRP A 910 10.19 -27.02 23.11
C TRP A 910 10.73 -28.35 22.58
N THR A 911 9.90 -29.05 21.83
CA THR A 911 10.33 -30.17 20.98
C THR A 911 9.64 -30.04 19.64
N ALA A 912 10.38 -30.13 18.54
CA ALA A 912 9.84 -29.98 17.19
C ALA A 912 10.40 -31.07 16.26
N GLY A 913 9.54 -31.75 15.51
CA GLY A 913 9.95 -32.75 14.53
C GLY A 913 9.94 -32.28 13.08
N GLY A 914 9.67 -31.01 12.82
CA GLY A 914 9.50 -30.47 11.47
C GLY A 914 10.65 -30.69 10.47
N GLU A 915 10.33 -30.68 9.17
CA GLU A 915 11.25 -30.94 8.06
C GLU A 915 12.09 -29.69 7.71
N ASN A 916 13.42 -29.83 7.73
CA ASN A 916 14.37 -28.79 7.36
C ASN A 916 15.34 -29.32 6.29
N ASP A 917 15.28 -28.76 5.08
CA ASP A 917 16.10 -29.20 3.94
C ASP A 917 17.48 -28.51 3.88
N GLY A 918 17.80 -27.69 4.88
CA GLY A 918 19.04 -26.90 4.96
C GLY A 918 18.97 -25.53 4.30
N SER A 919 17.90 -25.22 3.55
CA SER A 919 17.62 -23.89 2.97
C SER A 919 16.21 -23.37 3.25
N THR A 920 15.26 -24.26 3.50
CA THR A 920 13.85 -24.01 3.75
C THR A 920 13.36 -24.96 4.84
N ILE A 921 12.57 -24.42 5.77
CA ILE A 921 11.85 -25.21 6.77
C ILE A 921 10.43 -25.42 6.24
N LEU A 922 10.02 -26.68 6.08
CA LEU A 922 8.76 -27.09 5.44
C LEU A 922 7.64 -27.29 6.47
N ASP A 923 7.96 -27.96 7.58
CA ASP A 923 7.11 -28.06 8.77
C ASP A 923 7.84 -27.42 9.95
N TRP A 924 7.18 -26.56 10.73
CA TRP A 924 7.82 -25.94 11.91
C TRP A 924 6.86 -25.50 12.99
N GLY A 925 7.35 -25.49 14.23
CA GLY A 925 6.77 -24.73 15.32
C GLY A 925 7.24 -23.29 15.26
N GLU A 926 6.38 -22.32 15.52
CA GLU A 926 6.71 -20.90 15.49
C GLU A 926 6.23 -20.23 16.77
N PHE A 927 7.13 -19.47 17.40
CA PHE A 927 6.81 -18.63 18.55
C PHE A 927 6.69 -17.17 18.11
N MET A 928 5.60 -16.53 18.50
CA MET A 928 5.19 -15.18 18.12
C MET A 928 4.61 -14.42 19.33
N TYR A 929 4.46 -13.11 19.19
CA TYR A 929 3.66 -12.28 20.12
C TYR A 929 2.77 -11.28 19.37
N THR A 930 1.81 -10.69 20.06
CA THR A 930 0.99 -9.55 19.57
C THR A 930 0.79 -8.52 20.67
N LEU A 931 0.80 -7.24 20.30
CA LEU A 931 0.54 -6.11 21.19
C LEU A 931 -0.89 -5.55 21.06
N ASP A 932 -1.53 -5.80 19.92
CA ASP A 932 -2.86 -5.25 19.57
C ASP A 932 -3.94 -6.36 19.42
N GLY A 933 -3.55 -7.63 19.63
CA GLY A 933 -4.41 -8.79 19.46
C GLY A 933 -4.67 -9.20 18.00
N SER A 934 -4.12 -8.50 17.01
CA SER A 934 -4.42 -8.72 15.58
C SER A 934 -3.20 -8.82 14.67
N THR A 935 -2.09 -8.17 15.02
CA THR A 935 -0.81 -8.18 14.31
C THR A 935 0.16 -9.10 15.04
N TYR A 936 0.65 -10.17 14.39
CA TYR A 936 1.53 -11.18 15.01
C TYR A 936 2.99 -10.97 14.57
N GLU A 937 3.87 -10.81 15.53
CA GLU A 937 5.31 -10.65 15.34
C GLU A 937 6.04 -11.96 15.60
N SER A 938 6.76 -12.47 14.60
CA SER A 938 7.52 -13.74 14.71
C SER A 938 8.85 -13.56 15.42
N VAL A 939 9.11 -14.44 16.39
CA VAL A 939 10.34 -14.44 17.20
C VAL A 939 11.29 -15.58 16.77
N GLN A 940 10.81 -16.83 16.77
CA GLN A 940 11.66 -17.97 16.42
C GLN A 940 10.85 -19.14 15.83
N LYS A 941 11.46 -19.82 14.85
CA LYS A 941 10.97 -21.07 14.26
C LYS A 941 11.76 -22.27 14.79
N PHE A 942 11.09 -23.40 14.97
CA PHE A 942 11.60 -24.64 15.56
C PHE A 942 11.34 -25.82 14.62
N SER A 943 12.39 -26.56 14.27
CA SER A 943 12.35 -27.74 13.39
C SER A 943 13.52 -28.67 13.70
N THR A 944 13.65 -29.79 12.99
CA THR A 944 14.78 -30.72 13.19
C THR A 944 16.11 -30.17 12.68
N GLU A 945 17.22 -30.50 13.35
CA GLU A 945 18.57 -30.20 12.85
C GLU A 945 19.05 -31.24 11.82
N GLY A 946 19.09 -30.84 10.54
CA GLY A 946 19.80 -31.53 9.47
C GLY A 946 18.96 -32.50 8.61
N LEU A 947 19.45 -32.74 7.39
CA LEU A 947 18.79 -33.58 6.38
C LEU A 947 18.52 -35.00 6.91
N PRO A 948 17.25 -35.46 6.98
CA PRO A 948 16.95 -36.84 7.37
C PRO A 948 17.33 -37.76 6.21
N LEU A 949 18.56 -38.32 6.27
CA LEU A 949 19.08 -39.20 5.22
C LEU A 949 18.25 -40.48 5.02
N ILE A 950 17.32 -40.84 5.92
CA ILE A 950 16.46 -42.02 5.78
C ILE A 950 15.16 -41.85 6.61
N GLY A 951 14.21 -41.01 6.16
CA GLY A 951 12.77 -41.13 6.48
C GLY A 951 12.32 -41.23 7.95
N VAL A 952 13.14 -40.84 8.92
CA VAL A 952 12.80 -40.77 10.35
C VAL A 952 13.57 -39.58 10.93
N GLY A 953 13.00 -38.38 10.82
CA GLY A 953 13.53 -37.21 11.53
C GLY A 953 13.43 -37.45 13.04
N ILE A 954 14.54 -37.34 13.77
CA ILE A 954 14.54 -37.35 15.23
C ILE A 954 14.14 -35.92 15.63
N PRO A 955 13.06 -35.72 16.43
CA PRO A 955 12.69 -34.39 16.89
C PRO A 955 13.86 -33.73 17.62
N ASP A 956 14.07 -32.45 17.33
CA ASP A 956 15.00 -31.63 18.10
C ASP A 956 14.26 -31.02 19.29
N SER A 957 14.99 -30.78 20.37
CA SER A 957 14.43 -30.28 21.62
C SER A 957 15.40 -29.35 22.30
N GLY A 958 14.89 -28.28 22.91
CA GLY A 958 15.71 -27.36 23.68
C GLY A 958 14.86 -26.47 24.57
N THR A 959 15.52 -25.51 25.21
CA THR A 959 14.88 -24.46 25.98
C THR A 959 15.05 -23.14 25.24
N PHE A 960 13.94 -22.52 24.84
CA PHE A 960 13.92 -21.14 24.41
C PHE A 960 14.07 -20.25 25.64
N ASN A 961 14.93 -19.23 25.58
CA ASN A 961 15.10 -18.26 26.66
C ASN A 961 15.67 -16.96 26.07
N LEU A 962 14.82 -15.94 25.92
CA LEU A 962 15.20 -14.69 25.27
C LEU A 962 14.49 -13.50 25.94
N ALA A 963 15.26 -12.43 26.21
CA ALA A 963 14.70 -11.12 26.53
C ALA A 963 14.17 -10.47 25.25
N ILE A 964 12.92 -9.99 25.27
CA ILE A 964 12.23 -9.41 24.12
C ILE A 964 11.89 -7.95 24.45
N PRO A 965 12.77 -6.98 24.13
CA PRO A 965 12.61 -5.58 24.53
C PRO A 965 11.32 -4.92 24.03
N ALA A 966 10.71 -5.43 22.96
CA ALA A 966 9.44 -4.94 22.45
C ALA A 966 8.25 -5.20 23.40
N LEU A 967 8.43 -6.07 24.39
CA LEU A 967 7.43 -6.41 25.40
C LEU A 967 7.58 -5.59 26.69
N ASP A 968 8.72 -4.90 26.85
CA ASP A 968 8.99 -4.08 28.03
C ASP A 968 7.95 -2.95 28.13
N ASN A 969 7.39 -2.76 29.33
CA ASN A 969 6.37 -1.76 29.60
C ASN A 969 5.11 -1.86 28.71
N LYS A 970 4.70 -3.08 28.33
CA LYS A 970 3.52 -3.32 27.48
C LYS A 970 2.69 -4.51 27.97
N SER A 971 1.40 -4.47 27.66
CA SER A 971 0.56 -5.68 27.66
C SER A 971 0.69 -6.39 26.30
N PHE A 972 0.75 -7.72 26.32
CA PHE A 972 0.93 -8.53 25.11
C PHE A 972 0.33 -9.92 25.23
N THR A 973 0.19 -10.62 24.12
CA THR A 973 -0.19 -12.03 24.09
C THR A 973 0.86 -12.84 23.34
N LEU A 974 1.24 -14.00 23.89
CA LEU A 974 2.14 -14.97 23.27
C LEU A 974 1.39 -16.02 22.46
N ILE A 975 1.94 -16.41 21.33
CA ILE A 975 1.35 -17.40 20.41
C ILE A 975 2.39 -18.46 20.02
N TRP A 976 1.98 -19.72 20.08
CA TRP A 976 2.72 -20.86 19.52
C TRP A 976 1.91 -21.49 18.39
N ARG A 977 2.46 -21.45 17.18
CA ARG A 977 1.81 -21.99 15.98
C ARG A 977 2.54 -23.23 15.51
N TRP A 978 1.79 -24.25 15.12
CA TRP A 978 2.32 -25.32 14.28
C TRP A 978 1.92 -25.08 12.84
N TYR A 979 2.90 -25.09 11.94
CA TYR A 979 2.69 -25.01 10.50
C TYR A 979 3.07 -26.34 9.86
N ASN A 980 2.17 -26.87 9.03
CA ASN A 980 2.31 -28.16 8.39
C ASN A 980 1.97 -28.08 6.90
N ASP A 981 2.84 -28.63 6.06
CA ASP A 981 2.65 -28.67 4.60
C ASP A 981 2.03 -30.00 4.11
N ASP A 982 1.93 -30.16 2.77
CA ASP A 982 1.26 -31.29 2.11
C ASP A 982 2.16 -32.56 1.93
N LEU A 983 3.42 -32.55 2.38
CA LEU A 983 4.38 -33.65 2.19
C LEU A 983 4.43 -34.62 3.40
N ILE A 984 5.06 -35.80 3.21
CA ILE A 984 5.23 -36.89 4.21
C ILE A 984 6.74 -36.88 4.57
N GLN A 985 7.29 -36.91 5.80
CA GLN A 985 6.88 -37.31 7.15
C GLN A 985 7.89 -36.69 8.16
N SER A 986 7.39 -36.10 9.26
CA SER A 986 8.06 -36.22 10.55
C SER A 986 7.17 -36.98 11.54
N LEU A 987 7.76 -37.75 12.45
CA LEU A 987 7.00 -38.49 13.47
C LEU A 987 6.53 -37.59 14.63
N TYR A 988 6.94 -36.33 14.64
CA TYR A 988 6.73 -35.43 15.76
C TYR A 988 6.40 -34.03 15.24
N SER A 989 5.39 -33.39 15.79
CA SER A 989 4.94 -32.06 15.36
C SER A 989 5.68 -30.98 16.14
N PHE A 990 4.99 -30.30 17.05
CA PHE A 990 5.54 -29.30 17.94
C PHE A 990 4.91 -29.44 19.31
N SER A 991 5.73 -29.27 20.34
CA SER A 991 5.29 -29.29 21.72
C SER A 991 5.97 -28.17 22.49
N VAL A 992 5.24 -27.62 23.46
CA VAL A 992 5.70 -26.53 24.33
C VAL A 992 5.41 -26.90 25.77
N ASP A 993 6.38 -26.66 26.65
CA ASP A 993 6.28 -26.92 28.09
C ASP A 993 6.96 -25.82 28.90
N ASN A 994 6.67 -25.75 30.20
CA ASN A 994 7.34 -24.86 31.16
C ASN A 994 7.46 -23.40 30.68
N VAL A 995 6.37 -22.84 30.15
CA VAL A 995 6.32 -21.44 29.72
C VAL A 995 6.48 -20.57 30.95
N LEU A 996 7.53 -19.75 30.96
CA LEU A 996 7.81 -18.77 31.99
C LEU A 996 8.08 -17.42 31.33
N VAL A 997 7.24 -16.44 31.65
CA VAL A 997 7.50 -15.02 31.37
C VAL A 997 7.92 -14.37 32.67
N SER A 998 9.07 -13.70 32.64
CA SER A 998 9.62 -13.00 33.79
C SER A 998 10.17 -11.64 33.38
N GLY A 999 10.36 -10.73 34.32
CA GLY A 999 10.93 -9.42 34.05
C GLY A 999 11.29 -8.71 35.35
N ASN A 1000 11.96 -7.58 35.27
CA ASN A 1000 12.40 -6.83 36.45
C ASN A 1000 11.31 -5.86 36.90
N ALA A 1001 10.95 -5.94 38.18
CA ALA A 1001 10.06 -5.00 38.84
C ALA A 1001 10.64 -3.57 38.84
N ALA A 1002 9.77 -2.57 38.98
CA ALA A 1002 10.17 -1.17 39.08
C ALA A 1002 10.80 -0.92 40.46
N PRO A 1003 12.06 -0.44 40.54
CA PRO A 1003 12.70 -0.13 41.81
C PRO A 1003 11.96 0.94 42.61
N VAL A 1004 12.33 1.11 43.88
CA VAL A 1004 11.89 2.25 44.69
C VAL A 1004 12.82 3.43 44.40
N GLU A 1005 12.23 4.52 43.91
CA GLU A 1005 12.92 5.74 43.53
C GLU A 1005 13.72 6.32 44.69
N SER A 1006 14.99 6.66 44.49
CA SER A 1006 15.93 7.13 45.52
C SER A 1006 16.72 8.39 45.10
N ASP A 1007 16.59 8.83 43.85
CA ASP A 1007 17.32 9.96 43.29
C ASP A 1007 16.64 11.30 43.56
N ILE A 1008 17.47 12.31 43.85
CA ILE A 1008 16.99 13.65 44.22
C ILE A 1008 16.51 14.36 42.95
N ALA A 1009 15.39 15.08 43.06
CA ALA A 1009 14.73 15.85 42.01
C ALA A 1009 14.00 15.02 40.96
N ASP A 1010 13.93 13.70 41.15
CA ASP A 1010 13.08 12.83 40.36
C ASP A 1010 11.64 12.94 40.85
N SER A 1011 10.71 12.94 39.89
CA SER A 1011 9.36 13.45 40.13
C SER A 1011 8.34 12.90 39.15
N ASP A 1012 7.10 12.89 39.63
CA ASP A 1012 5.94 12.60 38.80
C ASP A 1012 4.77 13.54 39.07
N ASN A 1013 3.91 13.71 38.07
CA ASN A 1013 2.91 14.75 37.94
C ASN A 1013 1.58 14.16 37.45
N GLU A 1014 0.69 13.81 38.36
CA GLU A 1014 -0.56 13.11 38.03
C GLU A 1014 -1.81 13.81 38.57
N THR A 1015 -2.92 13.67 37.84
CA THR A 1015 -4.22 14.18 38.27
C THR A 1015 -4.83 13.22 39.30
N VAL A 1016 -5.10 13.72 40.52
CA VAL A 1016 -5.69 12.89 41.60
C VAL A 1016 -7.12 13.31 41.89
N ASN A 1017 -8.04 12.59 41.26
CA ASN A 1017 -9.48 12.76 41.45
C ASN A 1017 -10.01 12.06 42.71
N THR A 1018 -11.24 12.40 43.09
CA THR A 1018 -11.90 11.86 44.30
C THR A 1018 -12.04 10.35 44.23
N GLY A 1019 -11.48 9.63 45.21
CA GLY A 1019 -11.62 8.17 45.33
C GLY A 1019 -10.72 7.33 44.44
N ASN A 1020 -9.92 7.93 43.54
CA ASN A 1020 -9.03 7.20 42.64
C ASN A 1020 -7.77 6.71 43.36
N GLN A 1021 -7.09 5.73 42.76
CA GLN A 1021 -5.80 5.21 43.18
C GLN A 1021 -4.76 5.59 42.12
N VAL A 1022 -3.80 6.44 42.49
CA VAL A 1022 -2.79 6.99 41.56
C VAL A 1022 -1.40 6.66 42.07
N TYR A 1023 -0.62 5.94 41.25
CA TYR A 1023 0.79 5.67 41.51
C TYR A 1023 1.64 6.76 40.87
N PHE A 1024 2.64 7.22 41.61
CA PHE A 1024 3.61 8.19 41.12
C PHE A 1024 4.86 7.43 40.70
N ILE A 1025 5.16 7.45 39.40
CA ILE A 1025 6.30 6.77 38.78
C ILE A 1025 7.19 7.82 38.15
N SER A 1026 8.47 7.83 38.55
CA SER A 1026 9.47 8.79 38.11
C SER A 1026 9.49 8.91 36.58
N ASN A 1027 9.29 10.14 36.09
CA ASN A 1027 9.36 10.45 34.66
C ASN A 1027 10.78 10.30 34.10
N GLN A 1028 11.78 10.22 34.97
CA GLN A 1028 13.19 10.18 34.62
C GLN A 1028 13.67 8.76 34.31
N ASP A 1029 13.23 7.76 35.08
CA ASP A 1029 13.77 6.40 34.99
C ASP A 1029 12.75 5.27 35.23
N GLY A 1030 11.48 5.60 35.53
CA GLY A 1030 10.42 4.62 35.75
C GLY A 1030 10.42 3.98 37.15
N GLU A 1031 11.17 4.53 38.11
CA GLU A 1031 11.17 4.07 39.50
C GLU A 1031 9.95 4.58 40.29
N VAL A 1032 9.50 3.82 41.29
CA VAL A 1032 8.26 4.10 42.02
C VAL A 1032 8.51 5.07 43.17
N LEU A 1033 7.83 6.22 43.15
CA LEU A 1033 7.94 7.25 44.16
C LEU A 1033 6.95 7.05 45.32
N GLY A 1034 5.67 6.79 45.00
CA GLY A 1034 4.60 6.79 46.00
C GLY A 1034 3.23 6.43 45.43
N LEU A 1035 2.24 6.37 46.32
CA LEU A 1035 0.84 6.11 45.97
C LEU A 1035 -0.07 7.04 46.77
N ILE A 1036 -1.02 7.69 46.10
CA ILE A 1036 -2.11 8.43 46.75
C ILE A 1036 -3.44 7.75 46.43
N GLU A 1037 -4.27 7.58 47.44
CA GLU A 1037 -5.59 6.96 47.33
C GLU A 1037 -6.61 7.59 48.29
N ASN A 1038 -7.89 7.31 48.07
CA ASN A 1038 -8.99 7.73 48.97
C ASN A 1038 -9.06 9.26 49.20
N ALA A 1039 -8.67 10.07 48.23
CA ALA A 1039 -8.86 11.52 48.28
C ALA A 1039 -10.36 11.85 48.44
N THR A 1040 -10.71 12.68 49.42
CA THR A 1040 -12.12 13.05 49.68
C THR A 1040 -12.68 14.11 48.75
N GLU A 1041 -11.81 14.82 48.05
CA GLU A 1041 -12.09 15.86 47.05
C GLU A 1041 -11.01 15.75 45.96
N ASP A 1042 -11.24 16.37 44.82
CA ASP A 1042 -10.27 16.51 43.74
C ASP A 1042 -9.05 17.35 44.20
N LEU A 1043 -7.86 16.77 44.06
CA LEU A 1043 -6.58 17.40 44.42
C LEU A 1043 -5.95 18.16 43.24
N GLY A 1044 -6.50 18.05 42.04
CA GLY A 1044 -5.94 18.60 40.81
C GLY A 1044 -4.67 17.87 40.38
N CYS A 1045 -3.77 18.60 39.74
CA CYS A 1045 -2.45 18.12 39.37
C CYS A 1045 -1.55 18.04 40.62
N VAL A 1046 -1.21 16.81 41.01
CA VAL A 1046 -0.33 16.54 42.13
C VAL A 1046 1.07 16.26 41.61
N THR A 1047 2.07 16.93 42.16
CA THR A 1047 3.49 16.64 41.90
C THR A 1047 4.10 16.00 43.13
N LEU A 1048 4.70 14.83 42.97
CA LEU A 1048 5.42 14.11 44.01
C LEU A 1048 6.90 13.98 43.62
N SER A 1049 7.81 14.39 44.50
CA SER A 1049 9.25 14.44 44.21
C SER A 1049 10.11 14.13 45.43
N ILE A 1050 11.36 13.73 45.21
CA ILE A 1050 12.35 13.55 46.29
C ILE A 1050 13.22 14.80 46.45
N LEU A 1051 13.25 15.37 47.65
CA LEU A 1051 14.07 16.54 48.00
C LEU A 1051 15.42 16.19 48.59
N GLU A 1052 15.45 15.15 49.42
CA GLU A 1052 16.64 14.69 50.14
C GLU A 1052 16.69 13.17 50.02
N ASN A 1053 17.89 12.61 50.02
CA ASN A 1053 18.11 11.17 50.07
C ASN A 1053 19.12 10.80 51.17
N GLY A 1054 19.10 9.53 51.59
CA GLY A 1054 19.96 9.00 52.63
C GLY A 1054 19.20 8.22 53.70
N SER A 1055 19.94 7.71 54.69
CA SER A 1055 19.40 6.81 55.70
C SER A 1055 18.65 7.54 56.83
N SER A 1056 19.34 8.35 57.63
CA SER A 1056 18.73 9.07 58.75
C SER A 1056 19.35 10.46 58.99
N SER A 1057 18.55 11.38 59.54
CA SER A 1057 18.97 12.69 60.02
C SER A 1057 18.23 13.07 61.30
N ASN A 1058 18.76 14.00 62.08
CA ASN A 1058 18.08 14.52 63.27
C ASN A 1058 17.32 15.79 62.93
N PHE A 1059 16.13 15.96 63.50
CA PHE A 1059 15.43 17.24 63.43
C PHE A 1059 16.23 18.34 64.12
N SER A 1060 16.31 19.49 63.47
CA SER A 1060 16.98 20.67 64.01
C SER A 1060 16.21 21.34 65.16
N ASN A 1061 14.88 21.20 65.16
CA ASN A 1061 13.96 22.05 65.96
C ASN A 1061 12.94 21.28 66.81
N ILE A 1062 12.81 19.96 66.65
CA ILE A 1062 11.96 19.08 67.47
C ILE A 1062 12.75 17.85 67.93
N ALA A 1063 12.24 17.14 68.94
CA ALA A 1063 12.91 15.94 69.44
C ALA A 1063 12.59 14.69 68.59
N GLY A 1064 13.64 13.97 68.18
CA GLY A 1064 13.56 12.76 67.36
C GLY A 1064 14.42 12.86 66.10
N SER A 1065 14.39 11.82 65.28
CA SER A 1065 15.08 11.75 63.99
C SER A 1065 14.09 11.48 62.86
N HIS A 1066 14.46 11.82 61.63
CA HIS A 1066 13.72 11.45 60.43
C HIS A 1066 14.55 10.61 59.45
N SER A 1067 13.89 9.98 58.49
CA SER A 1067 14.56 9.38 57.32
C SER A 1067 15.38 10.42 56.57
N GLY A 1068 16.54 10.03 56.04
CA GLY A 1068 17.33 10.90 55.16
C GLY A 1068 16.64 11.16 53.83
N LYS A 1069 15.76 10.24 53.40
CA LYS A 1069 14.84 10.47 52.29
C LYS A 1069 13.65 11.34 52.70
N VAL A 1070 13.44 12.44 51.97
CA VAL A 1070 12.36 13.41 52.19
C VAL A 1070 11.60 13.63 50.88
N PHE A 1071 10.28 13.50 50.93
CA PHE A 1071 9.40 13.74 49.79
C PHE A 1071 8.82 15.15 49.84
N LYS A 1072 8.62 15.77 48.68
CA LYS A 1072 7.80 16.96 48.51
C LYS A 1072 6.60 16.64 47.65
N ILE A 1073 5.44 17.05 48.16
CA ILE A 1073 4.16 16.89 47.48
C ILE A 1073 3.55 18.26 47.31
N GLU A 1074 3.08 18.55 46.11
CA GLU A 1074 2.39 19.78 45.74
C GLU A 1074 1.10 19.42 45.00
N ALA A 1075 0.04 20.21 45.18
CA ALA A 1075 -1.25 19.98 44.54
C ALA A 1075 -1.87 21.34 44.20
N ASP A 1076 -2.51 21.45 43.04
CA ASP A 1076 -3.07 22.73 42.54
C ASP A 1076 -4.61 22.78 42.52
N GLY A 1077 -5.30 21.70 42.89
CA GLY A 1077 -6.75 21.62 42.93
C GLY A 1077 -7.38 22.64 43.89
N GLU A 1078 -8.55 23.17 43.52
CA GLU A 1078 -9.24 24.24 44.26
C GLU A 1078 -9.50 23.86 45.73
N ASN A 1079 -9.81 22.59 45.99
CA ASN A 1079 -10.15 22.07 47.32
C ASN A 1079 -9.01 21.27 47.99
N ALA A 1080 -7.85 21.18 47.34
CA ALA A 1080 -6.74 20.32 47.77
C ALA A 1080 -6.28 20.65 49.20
N ALA A 1081 -6.29 21.93 49.58
CA ALA A 1081 -5.86 22.39 50.91
C ALA A 1081 -6.71 21.84 52.07
N THR A 1082 -7.95 21.42 51.82
CA THR A 1082 -8.88 20.88 52.82
C THR A 1082 -9.16 19.40 52.66
N ALA A 1083 -8.74 18.79 51.56
CA ALA A 1083 -8.96 17.39 51.27
C ALA A 1083 -8.14 16.49 52.21
N THR A 1084 -8.72 15.35 52.59
CA THR A 1084 -7.97 14.25 53.20
C THR A 1084 -7.69 13.18 52.16
N TYR A 1085 -6.50 12.58 52.22
CA TYR A 1085 -6.09 11.48 51.35
C TYR A 1085 -5.19 10.52 52.13
N ASP A 1086 -5.14 9.27 51.68
CA ASP A 1086 -4.16 8.30 52.14
C ASP A 1086 -2.93 8.37 51.23
N ILE A 1087 -1.74 8.33 51.84
CA ILE A 1087 -0.48 8.24 51.12
C ILE A 1087 0.30 7.01 51.57
N THR A 1088 0.85 6.30 50.59
CA THR A 1088 1.84 5.24 50.81
C THR A 1088 3.19 5.67 50.25
N LEU A 1089 4.22 5.65 51.10
CA LEU A 1089 5.60 6.01 50.75
C LEU A 1089 6.49 4.76 50.83
N TYR A 1090 7.40 4.63 49.85
CA TYR A 1090 8.28 3.47 49.72
C TYR A 1090 9.73 3.82 50.07
N PHE A 1091 10.38 2.90 50.79
CA PHE A 1091 11.77 3.04 51.23
C PHE A 1091 12.52 1.72 51.01
N THR A 1092 13.77 1.82 50.56
CA THR A 1092 14.66 0.66 50.41
C THR A 1092 15.23 0.22 51.76
N ASP A 1093 15.74 -1.02 51.83
CA ASP A 1093 16.48 -1.51 53.01
C ASP A 1093 17.67 -0.60 53.38
N ALA A 1094 18.32 0.00 52.38
CA ALA A 1094 19.47 0.89 52.57
C ALA A 1094 19.05 2.24 53.19
N GLU A 1095 17.90 2.78 52.80
CA GLU A 1095 17.35 4.02 53.36
C GLU A 1095 16.89 3.85 54.81
N LEU A 1096 16.62 2.62 55.26
CA LEU A 1096 16.21 2.35 56.64
C LEU A 1096 17.33 1.80 57.52
N SER A 1097 18.56 1.63 57.00
CA SER A 1097 19.63 0.88 57.67
C SER A 1097 20.06 1.43 59.04
N ASP A 1098 19.81 2.71 59.30
CA ASP A 1098 20.15 3.37 60.57
C ASP A 1098 19.07 3.22 61.65
N PHE A 1099 17.88 2.74 61.29
CA PHE A 1099 16.78 2.51 62.22
C PHE A 1099 16.76 1.05 62.66
N SER A 1100 16.83 0.81 63.97
CA SER A 1100 16.89 -0.56 64.51
C SER A 1100 15.57 -1.33 64.42
N ASP A 1101 14.44 -0.62 64.34
CA ASP A 1101 13.09 -1.18 64.26
C ASP A 1101 12.19 -0.33 63.35
N PRO A 1102 12.09 -0.66 62.05
CA PRO A 1102 11.23 0.03 61.10
C PRO A 1102 9.75 0.05 61.50
N SER A 1103 9.28 -0.91 62.32
CA SER A 1103 7.88 -0.94 62.77
C SER A 1103 7.53 0.19 63.74
N SER A 1104 8.53 0.87 64.30
CA SER A 1104 8.37 2.00 65.21
C SER A 1104 8.33 3.37 64.52
N LEU A 1105 8.57 3.42 63.21
CA LEU A 1105 8.54 4.63 62.40
C LEU A 1105 7.10 5.01 62.01
N GLN A 1106 6.85 6.32 61.92
CA GLN A 1106 5.58 6.90 61.47
C GLN A 1106 5.84 7.92 60.37
N ILE A 1107 4.84 8.32 59.59
CA ILE A 1107 5.01 9.38 58.59
C ILE A 1107 4.77 10.73 59.26
N ILE A 1108 5.65 11.70 59.00
CA ILE A 1108 5.49 13.09 59.41
C ILE A 1108 5.32 13.99 58.18
N ARG A 1109 4.31 14.85 58.21
CA ARG A 1109 4.15 15.98 57.28
C ARG A 1109 4.50 17.28 57.98
N VAL A 1110 5.26 18.15 57.32
CA VAL A 1110 5.59 19.50 57.81
C VAL A 1110 5.04 20.58 56.88
N ASP A 1111 4.41 21.59 57.45
CA ASP A 1111 3.84 22.77 56.77
C ASP A 1111 4.94 23.78 56.38
N GLY A 1112 6.00 23.30 55.76
CA GLY A 1112 7.20 24.06 55.42
C GLY A 1112 7.93 23.43 54.24
N SER A 1113 8.71 24.25 53.54
CA SER A 1113 9.47 23.83 52.35
C SER A 1113 10.64 22.90 52.69
N SER A 1114 11.03 22.83 53.95
CA SER A 1114 12.01 21.86 54.46
C SER A 1114 11.39 21.04 55.59
N ILE A 1115 11.76 19.77 55.67
CA ILE A 1115 11.34 18.91 56.78
C ILE A 1115 11.81 19.46 58.15
N ASP A 1116 12.92 20.20 58.17
CA ASP A 1116 13.47 20.84 59.37
C ASP A 1116 12.71 22.08 59.85
N ASP A 1117 11.71 22.56 59.09
CA ASP A 1117 10.82 23.64 59.51
C ASP A 1117 9.85 23.21 60.63
N ALA A 1118 9.82 21.93 61.00
CA ALA A 1118 9.04 21.40 62.13
C ALA A 1118 9.39 22.14 63.45
N THR A 1119 8.41 22.49 64.29
CA THR A 1119 8.65 23.19 65.57
C THR A 1119 7.90 22.50 66.70
N ASP A 1120 8.21 22.78 67.97
CA ASP A 1120 7.50 22.21 69.13
C ASP A 1120 5.97 22.53 69.18
N SER A 1121 5.45 23.34 68.25
CA SER A 1121 4.02 23.62 68.10
C SER A 1121 3.36 22.57 67.20
N THR A 1122 2.39 21.82 67.71
CA THR A 1122 1.64 20.80 66.95
C THR A 1122 0.72 21.36 65.84
N VAL A 1123 0.91 22.63 65.47
CA VAL A 1123 0.16 23.30 64.40
C VAL A 1123 0.93 23.25 63.08
N ASN A 1124 2.25 23.05 63.10
CA ASN A 1124 3.09 23.13 61.90
C ASN A 1124 3.63 21.79 61.37
N TYR A 1125 3.23 20.69 62.01
CA TYR A 1125 3.46 19.35 61.50
C TYR A 1125 2.34 18.41 61.97
N ASN A 1126 2.13 17.32 61.23
CA ASN A 1126 1.19 16.25 61.55
C ASN A 1126 1.92 14.91 61.47
N ILE A 1127 1.62 14.00 62.39
CA ILE A 1127 2.15 12.63 62.39
C ILE A 1127 0.97 11.68 62.23
N SER A 1128 1.06 10.81 61.24
CA SER A 1128 0.06 9.81 60.91
C SER A 1128 0.73 8.59 60.30
N GLY A 1129 0.01 7.48 60.23
CA GLY A 1129 0.47 6.27 59.58
C GLY A 1129 1.48 5.41 60.35
N SER A 1130 1.78 4.27 59.74
CA SER A 1130 2.66 3.22 60.26
C SER A 1130 3.18 2.36 59.11
N LEU A 1131 4.11 1.46 59.43
CA LEU A 1131 4.56 0.41 58.50
C LEU A 1131 3.34 -0.38 57.98
N LEU A 1132 3.19 -0.43 56.66
CA LEU A 1132 2.16 -1.18 55.97
C LEU A 1132 2.69 -2.59 55.62
N GLU A 1133 3.85 -2.66 54.97
CA GLU A 1133 4.47 -3.91 54.52
C GLU A 1133 6.00 -3.89 54.63
N THR A 1134 6.59 -5.07 54.83
CA THR A 1134 8.02 -5.35 54.64
C THR A 1134 8.17 -6.46 53.62
N ASN A 1135 8.72 -6.17 52.45
CA ASN A 1135 8.92 -7.13 51.38
C ASN A 1135 10.42 -7.44 51.22
N ALA A 1136 10.90 -8.40 52.01
CA ALA A 1136 12.32 -8.77 52.04
C ALA A 1136 12.83 -9.39 50.74
N SER A 1137 11.94 -9.96 49.90
CA SER A 1137 12.32 -10.53 48.59
C SER A 1137 12.60 -9.46 47.53
N GLN A 1138 11.94 -8.30 47.66
CA GLN A 1138 12.04 -7.17 46.74
C GLN A 1138 12.77 -5.97 47.38
N SER A 1139 13.37 -6.15 48.57
CA SER A 1139 14.19 -5.18 49.30
C SER A 1139 13.56 -3.80 49.54
N TYR A 1140 12.26 -3.76 49.86
CA TYR A 1140 11.57 -2.51 50.23
C TYR A 1140 10.61 -2.64 51.43
N HIS A 1141 10.31 -1.48 52.01
CA HIS A 1141 9.31 -1.24 53.03
C HIS A 1141 8.33 -0.17 52.57
N SER A 1142 7.04 -0.34 52.89
CA SER A 1142 6.01 0.67 52.61
C SER A 1142 5.36 1.18 53.89
N PHE A 1143 5.09 2.47 53.95
CA PHE A 1143 4.43 3.13 55.08
C PHE A 1143 3.19 3.84 54.58
N LYS A 1144 2.05 3.67 55.27
CA LYS A 1144 0.78 4.28 54.88
C LYS A 1144 0.20 5.15 55.99
N GLY A 1145 -0.31 6.32 55.65
CA GLY A 1145 -0.98 7.23 56.58
C GLY A 1145 -1.97 8.17 55.90
N THR A 1146 -2.91 8.72 56.68
CA THR A 1146 -3.92 9.68 56.20
C THR A 1146 -3.52 11.10 56.59
N PHE A 1147 -3.57 12.05 55.65
CA PHE A 1147 -3.14 13.44 55.84
C PHE A 1147 -4.12 14.45 55.23
N THR A 1148 -4.02 15.71 55.70
CA THR A 1148 -4.63 16.91 55.08
C THR A 1148 -3.52 17.89 54.77
N GLY A 1149 -3.54 18.45 53.57
CA GLY A 1149 -2.53 19.38 53.07
C GLY A 1149 -1.22 18.71 52.62
N PHE A 1150 -0.34 19.48 51.98
CA PHE A 1150 0.85 18.99 51.27
C PHE A 1150 2.13 19.62 51.82
N ASN A 1151 3.22 19.64 51.04
CA ASN A 1151 4.58 20.12 51.33
C ASN A 1151 5.55 18.96 51.69
N SER A 1152 6.27 18.99 52.82
CA SER A 1152 7.39 18.05 53.07
C SER A 1152 6.98 16.83 53.91
N PHE A 1153 7.38 15.63 53.49
CA PHE A 1153 7.10 14.35 54.15
C PHE A 1153 8.37 13.53 54.41
N ALA A 1154 8.43 12.83 55.54
CA ALA A 1154 9.50 11.88 55.88
C ALA A 1154 9.01 10.81 56.86
N LEU A 1155 9.82 9.80 57.17
CA LEU A 1155 9.59 8.92 58.32
C LEU A 1155 10.13 9.57 59.58
N TYR A 1156 9.42 9.45 60.70
CA TYR A 1156 9.74 10.02 62.00
C TYR A 1156 9.95 8.92 63.05
N GLN A 1157 11.06 9.00 63.76
CA GLN A 1157 11.33 8.25 64.98
C GLN A 1157 11.25 9.20 66.18
N PRO A 1158 10.26 9.05 67.09
CA PRO A 1158 10.22 9.83 68.31
C PRO A 1158 11.42 9.50 69.20
N SER A 1159 12.00 10.53 69.82
CA SER A 1159 13.07 10.33 70.81
C SER A 1159 12.52 9.53 72.00
N THR A 1160 12.98 8.29 72.18
CA THR A 1160 12.71 7.54 73.41
C THR A 1160 13.44 8.21 74.57
N LEU A 1161 12.74 8.58 75.63
CA LEU A 1161 13.34 9.10 76.86
C LEU A 1161 14.28 8.04 77.46
N SER A 1162 15.58 8.26 77.32
CA SER A 1162 16.64 7.49 77.98
C SER A 1162 16.47 7.54 79.51
N LYS A 1163 16.69 6.40 80.16
CA LYS A 1163 16.65 6.26 81.63
C LYS A 1163 18.00 6.72 82.20
N ASP A 1164 18.24 8.02 82.26
CA ASP A 1164 19.51 8.56 82.76
C ASP A 1164 19.57 8.61 84.30
N ASN A 1165 20.76 8.58 84.88
CA ASN A 1165 20.95 8.72 86.33
C ASN A 1165 21.15 10.20 86.70
N PHE A 1166 20.52 10.69 87.77
CA PHE A 1166 20.87 12.00 88.32
C PHE A 1166 22.04 11.84 89.29
N GLU A 1167 23.25 12.13 88.82
CA GLU A 1167 24.47 12.07 89.62
C GLU A 1167 24.90 13.47 90.09
N THR A 1168 25.09 13.60 91.40
CA THR A 1168 25.78 14.75 92.00
C THR A 1168 26.96 14.27 92.81
N SER A 1169 27.81 15.20 93.26
CA SER A 1169 29.01 14.89 94.05
C SER A 1169 28.75 14.17 95.39
N GLU A 1170 27.49 14.04 95.80
CA GLU A 1170 27.08 13.45 97.08
C GLU A 1170 25.94 12.41 96.94
N PHE A 1171 24.96 12.64 96.06
CA PHE A 1171 23.80 11.76 95.88
C PHE A 1171 23.68 11.24 94.45
N MET A 1172 23.34 9.96 94.32
CA MET A 1172 22.97 9.27 93.09
C MET A 1172 21.50 8.84 93.19
N ILE A 1173 20.68 9.28 92.23
CA ILE A 1173 19.24 9.01 92.20
C ILE A 1173 18.89 8.34 90.87
N PHE A 1174 18.30 7.15 90.93
CA PHE A 1174 17.87 6.43 89.74
C PHE A 1174 16.62 5.56 89.96
N PRO A 1175 15.73 5.47 88.95
CA PRO A 1175 15.72 6.33 87.78
C PRO A 1175 15.14 7.71 88.10
N ASN A 1176 15.55 8.73 87.34
CA ASN A 1176 14.96 10.08 87.40
C ASN A 1176 13.66 10.18 86.57
N PHE A 1177 13.46 9.28 85.60
CA PHE A 1177 12.20 8.98 84.94
C PHE A 1177 11.64 7.66 85.46
N VAL A 1178 10.54 7.72 86.21
CA VAL A 1178 9.99 6.58 86.94
C VAL A 1178 8.51 6.40 86.59
N LYS A 1179 8.09 5.18 86.30
CA LYS A 1179 6.67 4.89 86.08
C LYS A 1179 5.94 5.00 87.42
N SER A 1180 4.73 5.56 87.45
CA SER A 1180 3.93 5.62 88.68
C SER A 1180 3.78 4.21 89.29
N GLY A 1181 4.23 4.05 90.53
CA GLY A 1181 4.24 2.76 91.24
C GLY A 1181 5.62 2.11 91.38
N ASP A 1182 6.61 2.52 90.59
CA ASP A 1182 7.99 2.01 90.71
C ASP A 1182 8.79 2.74 91.80
N ASP A 1183 9.87 2.10 92.26
CA ASP A 1183 10.75 2.62 93.30
C ASP A 1183 11.82 3.55 92.71
N ILE A 1184 12.03 4.71 93.34
CA ILE A 1184 13.22 5.53 93.13
C ILE A 1184 14.28 5.09 94.14
N ASN A 1185 15.45 4.69 93.65
CA ASN A 1185 16.59 4.37 94.49
C ASN A 1185 17.45 5.61 94.69
N ILE A 1186 17.79 5.89 95.95
CA ILE A 1186 18.66 7.00 96.33
C ILE A 1186 19.84 6.43 97.10
N GLN A 1187 21.05 6.73 96.65
CA GLN A 1187 22.30 6.35 97.30
C GLN A 1187 23.14 7.60 97.57
N ASN A 1188 23.77 7.66 98.74
CA ASN A 1188 24.67 8.73 99.16
C ASN A 1188 25.99 8.13 99.65
N SER A 1189 27.11 8.76 99.30
CA SER A 1189 28.46 8.29 99.65
C SER A 1189 29.04 8.89 100.95
N LYS A 1190 28.43 9.94 101.53
CA LYS A 1190 29.00 10.78 102.61
C LYS A 1190 28.02 11.18 103.73
N THR A 1191 26.74 11.38 103.44
CA THR A 1191 25.75 11.87 104.41
C THR A 1191 24.59 10.89 104.56
N SER A 1192 24.30 10.52 105.81
CA SER A 1192 23.13 9.71 106.17
C SER A 1192 21.82 10.35 105.72
N ILE A 1193 20.97 9.57 105.06
CA ILE A 1193 19.64 9.97 104.61
C ILE A 1193 18.67 9.77 105.78
N ASN A 1194 18.23 10.89 106.37
CA ASN A 1194 17.31 10.92 107.49
C ASN A 1194 15.87 11.22 107.07
N LYS A 1195 15.71 11.95 105.95
CA LYS A 1195 14.40 12.42 105.54
C LYS A 1195 14.35 12.74 104.05
N ILE A 1196 13.28 12.36 103.38
CA ILE A 1196 13.05 12.65 101.97
C ILE A 1196 11.68 13.29 101.83
N ARG A 1197 11.61 14.37 101.07
CA ARG A 1197 10.39 15.12 100.79
C ARG A 1197 10.22 15.32 99.31
N ILE A 1198 9.06 14.97 98.79
CA ILE A 1198 8.70 15.17 97.40
C ILE A 1198 7.72 16.32 97.34
N TYR A 1199 8.08 17.35 96.59
CA TYR A 1199 7.24 18.50 96.31
C TYR A 1199 6.76 18.45 94.87
N SER A 1200 5.53 18.87 94.64
CA SER A 1200 5.06 19.20 93.29
C SER A 1200 5.85 20.38 92.74
N VAL A 1201 5.79 20.59 91.43
CA VAL A 1201 6.39 21.78 90.80
C VAL A 1201 5.85 23.11 91.34
N LEU A 1202 4.64 23.11 91.90
CA LEU A 1202 4.04 24.28 92.56
C LEU A 1202 4.54 24.49 94.01
N GLY A 1203 5.49 23.68 94.46
CA GLY A 1203 6.11 23.78 95.79
C GLY A 1203 5.27 23.20 96.93
N ALA A 1204 4.12 22.57 96.64
CA ALA A 1204 3.33 21.86 97.64
C ALA A 1204 3.98 20.52 97.99
N LEU A 1205 4.11 20.20 99.29
CA LEU A 1205 4.64 18.92 99.75
C LEU A 1205 3.63 17.81 99.43
N VAL A 1206 4.03 16.84 98.62
CA VAL A 1206 3.19 15.73 98.15
C VAL A 1206 3.44 14.47 98.96
N LYS A 1207 4.72 14.18 99.27
CA LYS A 1207 5.09 12.99 100.04
C LYS A 1207 6.26 13.29 100.98
N GLU A 1208 6.25 12.68 102.15
CA GLU A 1208 7.35 12.74 103.11
C GLU A 1208 7.65 11.34 103.63
N GLN A 1209 8.92 10.97 103.63
CA GLN A 1209 9.42 9.71 104.17
C GLN A 1209 10.56 10.01 105.14
N THR A 1210 10.48 9.48 106.36
CA THR A 1210 11.57 9.53 107.34
C THR A 1210 12.33 8.22 107.26
N VAL A 1211 13.66 8.30 107.29
CA VAL A 1211 14.58 7.16 107.10
C VAL A 1211 15.58 7.18 108.27
N ASP A 1212 15.92 6.02 108.83
CA ASP A 1212 16.80 5.92 110.01
C ASP A 1212 18.29 6.00 109.63
N GLY A 1213 18.70 7.11 109.01
CA GLY A 1213 20.11 7.47 108.84
C GLY A 1213 20.95 6.58 107.91
N ASP A 1214 20.33 5.83 107.01
CA ASP A 1214 21.01 4.97 106.04
C ASP A 1214 21.66 5.76 104.89
N LEU A 1215 22.73 5.19 104.30
CA LEU A 1215 23.39 5.75 103.11
C LEU A 1215 22.67 5.42 101.81
N SER A 1216 21.67 4.55 101.84
CA SER A 1216 20.84 4.23 100.69
C SER A 1216 19.41 3.97 101.10
N THR A 1217 18.44 4.40 100.30
CA THR A 1217 17.03 4.13 100.58
C THR A 1217 16.20 4.13 99.30
N LYS A 1218 14.97 3.64 99.40
CA LYS A 1218 14.01 3.62 98.31
C LYS A 1218 12.81 4.49 98.63
N VAL A 1219 12.29 5.13 97.60
CA VAL A 1219 11.10 5.97 97.68
C VAL A 1219 10.05 5.41 96.72
N LEU A 1220 8.95 4.94 97.28
CA LEU A 1220 7.80 4.47 96.50
C LEU A 1220 7.13 5.66 95.81
N THR A 1221 6.81 5.53 94.53
CA THR A 1221 6.11 6.57 93.75
C THR A 1221 4.62 6.29 93.53
N ASP A 1222 4.12 5.20 94.11
CA ASP A 1222 2.72 4.75 94.09
C ASP A 1222 1.65 5.83 94.36
N SER A 1223 1.99 6.85 95.15
CA SER A 1223 1.09 7.96 95.48
C SER A 1223 1.29 9.22 94.62
N LEU A 1224 2.13 9.16 93.58
CA LEU A 1224 2.43 10.27 92.69
C LEU A 1224 1.72 10.08 91.35
N THR A 1225 0.99 11.10 90.91
CA THR A 1225 0.41 11.14 89.55
C THR A 1225 1.48 11.50 88.53
N THR A 1226 1.23 11.22 87.25
CA THR A 1226 2.08 11.66 86.13
C THR A 1226 2.39 13.17 86.24
N GLY A 1227 3.67 13.53 86.19
CA GLY A 1227 4.15 14.91 86.33
C GLY A 1227 5.58 15.03 86.86
N MET A 1228 6.10 16.26 86.88
CA MET A 1228 7.40 16.58 87.48
C MET A 1228 7.30 16.83 88.98
N TYR A 1229 8.32 16.39 89.71
CA TYR A 1229 8.44 16.59 91.15
C TYR A 1229 9.86 16.98 91.56
N TYR A 1230 9.95 17.69 92.69
CA TYR A 1230 11.20 18.02 93.35
C TYR A 1230 11.40 17.15 94.59
N LEU A 1231 12.40 16.30 94.56
CA LEU A 1231 12.85 15.50 95.68
C LEU A 1231 13.88 16.30 96.51
N VAL A 1232 13.63 16.46 97.80
CA VAL A 1232 14.52 17.17 98.75
C VAL A 1232 14.94 16.20 99.84
N ILE A 1233 16.24 16.03 100.01
CA ILE A 1233 16.83 15.11 100.97
C ILE A 1233 17.36 15.89 102.18
N ASN A 1234 17.11 15.39 103.39
CA ASN A 1234 17.50 15.96 104.68
C ASN A 1234 17.11 17.43 104.88
N ASN A 1235 16.01 17.86 104.25
CA ASN A 1235 15.53 19.26 104.25
C ASN A 1235 16.52 20.27 103.69
N ASN A 1236 17.56 19.83 102.96
CA ASN A 1236 18.46 20.73 102.29
C ASN A 1236 17.80 21.25 101.01
N LYS A 1237 17.03 22.33 101.14
CA LYS A 1237 16.32 22.95 100.02
C LYS A 1237 17.24 23.51 98.93
N ASN A 1238 18.54 23.67 99.22
CA ASN A 1238 19.51 24.08 98.21
C ASN A 1238 19.90 22.93 97.28
N HIS A 1239 19.61 21.69 97.65
CA HIS A 1239 19.83 20.49 96.84
C HIS A 1239 18.49 19.78 96.59
N SER A 1240 17.62 20.41 95.79
CA SER A 1240 16.43 19.76 95.25
C SER A 1240 16.75 19.06 93.94
N TYR A 1241 16.24 17.83 93.79
CA TYR A 1241 16.48 16.95 92.66
C TYR A 1241 15.19 16.82 91.86
N LYS A 1242 15.25 16.97 90.54
CA LYS A 1242 14.06 16.81 89.68
C LYS A 1242 13.89 15.36 89.29
N ILE A 1243 12.66 14.87 89.41
CA ILE A 1243 12.24 13.56 88.93
C ILE A 1243 10.95 13.73 88.12
N ILE A 1244 10.74 12.88 87.13
CA ILE A 1244 9.54 12.86 86.31
C ILE A 1244 8.86 11.51 86.55
N VAL A 1245 7.61 11.56 86.99
CA VAL A 1245 6.75 10.38 87.09
C VAL A 1245 5.89 10.34 85.84
N TYR A 1246 5.85 9.20 85.14
CA TYR A 1246 4.98 9.03 83.97
C TYR A 1246 3.94 7.92 84.18
#